data_AF-A0A5B9QI46-F1
#
_entry.id   AF-A0A5B9QI46-F1
#
_cell.length_a   1.000
_cell.length_b   1.000
_cell.length_c   1.000
_cell.angle_alpha   90.00
_cell.angle_beta   90.00
_cell.angle_gamma   90.00
#
_symmetry.space_group_name_H-M   'P 1'
#
loop_
_entity.id
_entity.type
_entity.pdbx_description
1 polymer ?
#
loop_
_entity_poly.entity_id
_entity_poly.type
_entity_poly.pdbx_seq_one_letter_code
_entity_poly.pdbx_strand_id
1 'polypeptide(L)'
;MTLPLEFTVAEDFPSVTYQQWRSVVEDDLKGAPFEKKLVTHTYEGIDIQPVYTQEDALNHPEAIGFPGSPPFIRGSLPPRLALQGADLRQEYYHPDVNVTNKQILADLAGGVTSVQLQFDQAASNGFDPDEVTLSDTLGDEGLMAYSQQDLNTTLEKVQLESVGIALDAGAAFLPAAALLVSLWQKQGLDLAQVQGAFNSDPLATLARNGYLPLSLNSSLALLADLAQWTAHNCPQLTAVGVNTAPYHCAGATAAQDLAFQMATAVTYLRAMIAAGMNIDEAAKQILFRVELGTHHFLAIAKLRAARRLWSRVVEASGGSPGAGAMKLHARTSDRVLTHRDPYVNILRNTVAMFAGSIGGANIVTSVPFDSLLRLPDEFSRRVARNTLLVIQEEAHLQRVIDPGGGSWFLDSITDQLAKEAWDTFQEIERLEGMVAVLHSGWVADQIAAAHAPRATDIARRKEGITGVSEFPDIAEAPLETVAPDVSALRRAACERMTTRGDFDPAEASSERSKTAAAVKAAAEGATIGQLARMAGFHDSITTTKAIKSRSFAQPFEELRDAVDAWEKLHGRRPIVFLANMGPVAHHTARASYAKNFFEAGGFRIVSNDGFKDADAVAKAFCDSGALTAVICSSDKLYQDFVPDVAASLKRSGAKTVVLAGNPGANETEWRNAGVDRFIFIKCNVLETLRDVLREEGVIES
;
A
#
# COMPACT_ATOMS: atom_id res chain seq x y z
N MET A 1 8.44 39.11 -38.39
CA MET A 1 8.69 39.37 -36.96
C MET A 1 10.03 38.71 -36.66
N THR A 2 11.11 39.49 -36.69
CA THR A 2 12.46 39.04 -36.35
C THR A 2 12.54 38.89 -34.84
N LEU A 3 12.86 37.69 -34.34
CA LEU A 3 13.20 37.51 -32.93
C LEU A 3 14.40 38.42 -32.60
N PRO A 4 14.43 39.10 -31.43
CA PRO A 4 15.57 39.90 -31.03
C PRO A 4 16.85 39.06 -31.04
N LEU A 5 17.96 39.67 -31.46
CA LEU A 5 19.27 39.00 -31.62
C LEU A 5 19.94 38.61 -30.29
N GLU A 6 19.42 39.06 -29.15
CA GLU A 6 19.90 38.67 -27.81
C GLU A 6 18.68 38.34 -26.94
N PHE A 7 18.41 37.05 -26.76
CA PHE A 7 17.48 36.57 -25.74
C PHE A 7 18.23 36.52 -24.41
N THR A 8 17.80 37.29 -23.42
CA THR A 8 18.30 37.13 -22.05
C THR A 8 17.13 36.84 -21.12
N VAL A 9 17.19 35.70 -20.42
CA VAL A 9 16.11 35.25 -19.52
C VAL A 9 15.74 36.33 -18.49
N ALA A 10 16.72 37.14 -18.06
CA ALA A 10 16.51 38.17 -17.05
C ALA A 10 15.74 39.41 -17.55
N GLU A 11 15.91 39.81 -18.81
CA GLU A 11 15.24 41.01 -19.37
C GLU A 11 13.84 40.68 -19.88
N ASP A 12 13.67 39.50 -20.47
CA ASP A 12 12.39 39.05 -21.04
C ASP A 12 11.45 38.42 -19.97
N PHE A 13 11.98 37.95 -18.84
CA PHE A 13 11.22 37.40 -17.72
C PHE A 13 11.65 38.06 -16.39
N PRO A 14 11.19 39.30 -16.11
CA PRO A 14 11.49 39.95 -14.85
C PRO A 14 10.97 39.11 -13.67
N SER A 15 11.68 39.14 -12.54
CA SER A 15 11.28 38.39 -11.36
C SER A 15 9.92 38.85 -10.84
N VAL A 16 9.04 37.88 -10.61
CA VAL A 16 7.71 38.10 -10.01
C VAL A 16 7.82 37.78 -8.52
N THR A 17 7.45 38.74 -7.65
CA THR A 17 7.46 38.51 -6.20
C THR A 17 6.26 37.66 -5.79
N TYR A 18 6.37 36.96 -4.66
CA TYR A 18 5.24 36.22 -4.09
C TYR A 18 4.01 37.10 -3.89
N GLN A 19 4.19 38.35 -3.44
CA GLN A 19 3.11 39.31 -3.23
C GLN A 19 2.38 39.68 -4.54
N GLN A 20 3.13 39.88 -5.63
CA GLN A 20 2.54 40.17 -6.94
C GLN A 20 1.72 38.97 -7.45
N TRP A 21 2.28 37.77 -7.36
CA TRP A 21 1.56 36.53 -7.68
C TRP A 21 0.30 36.38 -6.81
N ARG A 22 0.44 36.59 -5.49
CA ARG A 22 -0.65 36.46 -4.53
C ARG A 22 -1.81 37.42 -4.82
N SER A 23 -1.51 38.68 -5.17
CA SER A 23 -2.53 39.67 -5.53
C SER A 23 -3.37 39.24 -6.72
N VAL A 24 -2.73 38.74 -7.80
CA VAL A 24 -3.44 38.25 -8.99
C VAL A 24 -4.35 37.06 -8.64
N VAL A 25 -3.84 36.14 -7.82
CA VAL A 25 -4.61 34.99 -7.37
C VAL A 25 -5.81 35.40 -6.51
N GLU A 26 -5.65 36.35 -5.60
CA GLU A 26 -6.76 36.86 -4.77
C GLU A 26 -7.85 37.54 -5.60
N ASP A 27 -7.45 38.31 -6.63
CA ASP A 27 -8.38 38.90 -7.60
C ASP A 27 -9.16 37.80 -8.35
N ASP A 28 -8.48 36.74 -8.81
CA ASP A 28 -9.08 35.60 -9.50
C ASP A 28 -10.01 34.77 -8.60
N LEU A 29 -9.74 34.73 -7.30
CA LEU A 29 -10.58 34.07 -6.29
C LEU A 29 -11.89 34.82 -6.02
N LYS A 30 -12.07 36.06 -6.52
CA LYS A 30 -13.30 36.85 -6.44
C LYS A 30 -13.87 36.93 -5.01
N GLY A 31 -12.99 37.16 -4.03
CA GLY A 31 -13.34 37.28 -2.61
C GLY A 31 -13.43 35.96 -1.84
N ALA A 32 -13.15 34.81 -2.48
CA ALA A 32 -12.99 33.56 -1.74
C ALA A 32 -11.67 33.57 -0.95
N PRO A 33 -11.66 33.12 0.33
CA PRO A 33 -10.42 33.10 1.13
C PRO A 33 -9.39 32.16 0.51
N PHE A 34 -8.18 32.66 0.27
CA PHE A 34 -7.09 31.90 -0.34
C PHE A 34 -6.76 30.65 0.46
N GLU A 35 -6.60 30.78 1.78
CA GLU A 35 -6.15 29.70 2.66
C GLU A 35 -7.14 28.53 2.57
N LYS A 36 -8.44 28.83 2.46
CA LYS A 36 -9.49 27.81 2.32
C LYS A 36 -9.53 27.16 0.93
N LYS A 37 -9.00 27.82 -0.10
CA LYS A 37 -9.18 27.42 -1.51
C LYS A 37 -7.94 26.81 -2.14
N LEU A 38 -6.75 27.26 -1.75
CA LEU A 38 -5.50 26.93 -2.42
C LEU A 38 -4.47 26.25 -1.53
N VAL A 39 -4.57 26.39 -0.20
CA VAL A 39 -3.73 25.63 0.73
C VAL A 39 -4.32 24.23 0.89
N THR A 40 -3.47 23.22 0.72
CA THR A 40 -3.86 21.82 0.92
C THR A 40 -3.39 21.36 2.29
N HIS A 41 -4.33 21.12 3.19
CA HIS A 41 -4.08 20.57 4.52
C HIS A 41 -3.96 19.05 4.45
N THR A 42 -2.80 18.49 4.81
CA THR A 42 -2.59 17.04 4.85
C THR A 42 -3.06 16.44 6.18
N TYR A 43 -3.15 15.10 6.24
CA TYR A 43 -3.56 14.39 7.45
C TYR A 43 -2.47 14.38 8.53
N GLU A 44 -1.22 14.64 8.16
CA GLU A 44 -0.08 14.85 9.05
C GLU A 44 -0.11 16.23 9.75
N GLY A 45 -1.03 17.12 9.37
CA GLY A 45 -1.04 18.50 9.87
C GLY A 45 -0.08 19.43 9.12
N ILE A 46 0.33 19.06 7.90
CA ILE A 46 1.20 19.87 7.05
C ILE A 46 0.35 20.71 6.09
N ASP A 47 0.68 21.99 5.97
CA ASP A 47 0.05 22.92 5.03
C ASP A 47 0.89 23.04 3.76
N ILE A 48 0.41 22.41 2.68
CA ILE A 48 1.04 22.52 1.36
C ILE A 48 0.56 23.80 0.69
N GLN A 49 1.52 24.70 0.42
CA GLN A 49 1.26 25.94 -0.30
C GLN A 49 1.09 25.67 -1.80
N PRO A 50 0.25 26.43 -2.51
CA PRO A 50 0.06 26.28 -3.96
C PRO A 50 1.29 26.68 -4.79
N VAL A 51 2.17 27.50 -4.23
CA VAL A 51 3.44 27.94 -4.83
C VAL A 51 4.50 27.99 -3.72
N TYR A 52 5.69 27.50 -4.05
CA TYR A 52 6.90 27.65 -3.24
C TYR A 52 7.91 28.46 -4.04
N THR A 53 8.69 29.27 -3.35
CA THR A 53 9.64 30.23 -3.91
C THR A 53 11.00 30.11 -3.21
N GLN A 54 11.98 30.90 -3.64
CA GLN A 54 13.27 30.97 -2.98
C GLN A 54 13.17 31.41 -1.50
N GLU A 55 12.13 32.15 -1.13
CA GLU A 55 11.89 32.55 0.27
C GLU A 55 11.52 31.36 1.16
N ASP A 56 10.99 30.28 0.57
CA ASP A 56 10.64 29.03 1.24
C ASP A 56 11.82 28.04 1.31
N ALA A 57 12.96 28.40 0.69
CA ALA A 57 14.17 27.60 0.79
C ALA A 57 14.53 27.41 2.27
N LEU A 58 14.95 26.19 2.61
CA LEU A 58 15.39 25.89 3.96
C LEU A 58 16.51 26.86 4.37
N ASN A 59 16.49 27.35 5.61
CA ASN A 59 17.53 28.26 6.12
C ASN A 59 18.96 27.69 6.02
N HIS A 60 19.07 26.36 5.94
CA HIS A 60 20.31 25.60 5.81
C HIS A 60 20.20 24.63 4.63
N PRO A 61 20.21 25.10 3.37
CA PRO A 61 20.06 24.22 2.20
C PRO A 61 21.23 23.25 2.06
N GLU A 62 22.41 23.58 2.60
CA GLU A 62 23.55 22.67 2.74
C GLU A 62 23.23 21.42 3.57
N ALA A 63 22.23 21.49 4.46
CA ALA A 63 21.79 20.35 5.26
C ALA A 63 21.12 19.25 4.42
N ILE A 64 20.78 19.52 3.15
CA ILE A 64 20.31 18.51 2.19
C ILE A 64 21.45 17.56 1.80
N GLY A 65 22.69 18.04 1.78
CA GLY A 65 23.89 17.26 1.50
C GLY A 65 24.03 16.79 0.04
N PHE A 66 24.97 15.88 -0.17
CA PHE A 66 25.29 15.27 -1.47
C PHE A 66 24.91 13.78 -1.49
N PRO A 67 24.56 13.20 -2.66
CA PRO A 67 24.29 11.77 -2.77
C PRO A 67 25.47 10.92 -2.28
N GLY A 68 25.19 9.89 -1.50
CA GLY A 68 26.19 8.99 -0.92
C GLY A 68 26.90 9.53 0.32
N SER A 69 26.48 10.67 0.85
CA SER A 69 27.01 11.28 2.08
C SER A 69 25.88 11.63 3.05
N PRO A 70 26.12 11.61 4.37
CA PRO A 70 25.16 12.08 5.36
C PRO A 70 24.66 13.50 5.05
N PRO A 71 23.36 13.79 5.24
CA PRO A 71 22.32 12.94 5.82
C PRO A 71 21.60 12.02 4.82
N PHE A 72 22.21 11.73 3.67
CA PHE A 72 21.74 10.81 2.62
C PHE A 72 20.37 11.15 2.00
N ILE A 73 19.87 12.39 2.18
CA ILE A 73 18.57 12.83 1.66
C ILE A 73 18.48 12.59 0.15
N ARG A 74 19.55 12.91 -0.58
CA ARG A 74 19.66 12.75 -2.04
C ARG A 74 20.02 11.33 -2.50
N GLY A 75 20.04 10.36 -1.60
CA GLY A 75 20.34 8.95 -1.88
C GLY A 75 21.52 8.42 -1.07
N SER A 76 21.43 7.14 -0.68
CA SER A 76 22.42 6.46 0.16
C SER A 76 23.66 6.00 -0.62
N LEU A 77 23.54 5.84 -1.94
CA LEU A 77 24.62 5.34 -2.80
C LEU A 77 25.46 6.48 -3.37
N PRO A 78 26.79 6.28 -3.54
CA PRO A 78 27.62 7.22 -4.27
C PRO A 78 27.19 7.29 -5.75
N PRO A 79 27.45 8.41 -6.45
CA PRO A 79 26.87 8.66 -7.77
C PRO A 79 27.06 7.54 -8.81
N ARG A 80 28.27 6.96 -8.88
CA ARG A 80 28.56 5.88 -9.84
C ARG A 80 27.66 4.65 -9.67
N LEU A 81 27.32 4.30 -8.42
CA LEU A 81 26.47 3.16 -8.12
C LEU A 81 24.99 3.51 -8.24
N ALA A 82 24.61 4.74 -7.86
CA ALA A 82 23.23 5.20 -7.98
C ALA A 82 22.71 5.19 -9.43
N LEU A 83 23.58 5.44 -10.41
CA LEU A 83 23.24 5.43 -11.84
C LEU A 83 23.04 4.02 -12.44
N GLN A 84 23.27 2.94 -11.68
CA GLN A 84 23.05 1.56 -12.15
C GLN A 84 21.57 1.15 -12.14
N GLY A 85 20.69 1.98 -11.55
CA GLY A 85 19.27 1.67 -11.39
C GLY A 85 18.97 0.93 -10.08
N ALA A 86 17.68 0.68 -9.85
CA ALA A 86 17.21 -0.06 -8.70
C ALA A 86 17.16 -1.56 -9.01
N ASP A 87 17.31 -2.39 -7.97
CA ASP A 87 16.99 -3.82 -8.04
C ASP A 87 15.48 -3.97 -8.27
N LEU A 88 15.12 -4.58 -9.40
CA LEU A 88 13.75 -4.93 -9.76
C LEU A 88 13.40 -6.25 -9.09
N ARG A 89 12.77 -6.17 -7.92
CA ARG A 89 12.40 -7.33 -7.12
C ARG A 89 10.94 -7.68 -7.34
N GLN A 90 10.65 -8.95 -7.65
CA GLN A 90 9.27 -9.44 -7.71
C GLN A 90 8.96 -10.44 -6.60
N GLU A 91 7.70 -10.41 -6.16
CA GLU A 91 7.14 -11.27 -5.12
C GLU A 91 6.52 -12.54 -5.75
N TYR A 92 6.70 -13.67 -5.08
CA TYR A 92 6.19 -14.97 -5.48
C TYR A 92 5.56 -15.69 -4.28
N TYR A 93 4.28 -16.01 -4.42
CA TYR A 93 3.42 -16.54 -3.36
C TYR A 93 2.44 -17.61 -3.88
N HIS A 94 2.67 -18.16 -5.08
CA HIS A 94 1.85 -19.26 -5.56
C HIS A 94 2.11 -20.52 -4.70
N PRO A 95 1.07 -21.23 -4.23
CA PRO A 95 1.25 -22.33 -3.27
C PRO A 95 2.02 -23.54 -3.83
N ASP A 96 1.93 -23.79 -5.14
CA ASP A 96 2.71 -24.84 -5.82
C ASP A 96 4.14 -24.38 -6.14
N VAL A 97 5.14 -25.08 -5.58
CA VAL A 97 6.58 -24.88 -5.82
C VAL A 97 6.98 -24.95 -7.30
N ASN A 98 6.32 -25.80 -8.10
CA ASN A 98 6.65 -25.97 -9.52
C ASN A 98 6.10 -24.82 -10.36
N VAL A 99 4.90 -24.34 -10.04
CA VAL A 99 4.32 -23.16 -10.70
C VAL A 99 5.13 -21.93 -10.35
N THR A 100 5.50 -21.78 -9.07
CA THR A 100 6.37 -20.70 -8.61
C THR A 100 7.72 -20.71 -9.33
N ASN A 101 8.37 -21.86 -9.50
CA ASN A 101 9.59 -21.97 -10.29
C ASN A 101 9.42 -21.45 -11.73
N LYS A 102 8.35 -21.87 -12.42
CA LYS A 102 8.06 -21.39 -13.79
C LYS A 102 7.85 -19.88 -13.83
N GLN A 103 7.15 -19.32 -12.85
CA GLN A 103 6.95 -17.88 -12.74
C GLN A 103 8.28 -17.15 -12.55
N ILE A 104 9.15 -17.65 -11.67
CA ILE A 104 10.48 -17.08 -11.41
C ILE A 104 11.31 -17.05 -12.69
N LEU A 105 11.42 -18.19 -13.38
CA LEU A 105 12.22 -18.29 -14.61
C LEU A 105 11.68 -17.36 -15.72
N ALA A 106 10.36 -17.27 -15.88
CA ALA A 106 9.74 -16.40 -16.86
C ALA A 106 9.99 -14.91 -16.58
N ASP A 107 9.96 -14.50 -15.31
CA ASP A 107 10.18 -13.13 -14.88
C ASP A 107 11.66 -12.73 -14.95
N LEU A 108 12.58 -13.63 -14.55
CA LEU A 108 14.03 -13.42 -14.70
C LEU A 108 14.42 -13.27 -16.17
N ALA A 109 13.89 -14.14 -17.05
CA ALA A 109 14.07 -14.01 -18.50
C ALA A 109 13.45 -12.71 -19.05
N GLY A 110 12.46 -12.16 -18.33
CA GLY A 110 11.80 -10.90 -18.62
C GLY A 110 12.47 -9.65 -18.04
N GLY A 111 13.63 -9.76 -17.37
CA GLY A 111 14.41 -8.62 -16.88
C GLY A 111 14.27 -8.31 -15.38
N VAL A 112 13.60 -9.17 -14.60
CA VAL A 112 13.63 -9.09 -13.12
C VAL A 112 15.04 -9.43 -12.62
N THR A 113 15.52 -8.72 -11.61
CA THR A 113 16.90 -8.87 -11.08
C THR A 113 16.96 -9.61 -9.76
N SER A 114 15.87 -9.64 -8.99
CA SER A 114 15.80 -10.42 -7.74
C SER A 114 14.41 -10.97 -7.44
N VAL A 115 14.38 -11.97 -6.56
CA VAL A 115 13.20 -12.77 -6.22
C VAL A 115 12.91 -12.61 -4.73
N GLN A 116 11.65 -12.41 -4.36
CA GLN A 116 11.18 -12.53 -2.98
C GLN A 116 10.18 -13.69 -2.86
N LEU A 117 10.49 -14.67 -2.02
CA LEU A 117 9.64 -15.82 -1.74
C LEU A 117 8.81 -15.55 -0.50
N GLN A 118 7.48 -15.51 -0.65
CA GLN A 118 6.54 -15.38 0.45
C GLN A 118 6.01 -16.76 0.82
N PHE A 119 6.28 -17.17 2.05
CA PHE A 119 5.88 -18.47 2.59
C PHE A 119 4.42 -18.42 3.02
N ASP A 120 3.75 -19.58 2.97
CA ASP A 120 2.39 -19.70 3.46
C ASP A 120 2.30 -19.47 4.98
N GLN A 121 1.07 -19.29 5.46
CA GLN A 121 0.85 -18.98 6.87
C GLN A 121 1.26 -20.13 7.81
N ALA A 122 1.19 -21.39 7.37
CA ALA A 122 1.66 -22.52 8.18
C ALA A 122 3.18 -22.51 8.37
N ALA A 123 3.96 -22.43 7.28
CA ALA A 123 5.41 -22.35 7.32
C ALA A 123 5.86 -21.10 8.10
N SER A 124 5.19 -19.96 7.89
CA SER A 124 5.51 -18.70 8.57
C SER A 124 5.32 -18.74 10.10
N ASN A 125 4.51 -19.68 10.60
CA ASN A 125 4.35 -19.94 12.03
C ASN A 125 5.16 -21.13 12.54
N GLY A 126 6.01 -21.73 11.70
CA GLY A 126 6.89 -22.83 12.11
C GLY A 126 6.20 -24.19 12.19
N PHE A 127 5.18 -24.43 11.35
CA PHE A 127 4.54 -25.74 11.24
C PHE A 127 4.93 -26.47 9.96
N ASP A 128 5.04 -27.80 10.06
CA ASP A 128 5.06 -28.68 8.90
C ASP A 128 3.63 -29.02 8.44
N PRO A 129 3.41 -29.38 7.16
CA PRO A 129 2.07 -29.58 6.62
C PRO A 129 1.28 -30.76 7.20
N ASP A 130 1.94 -31.72 7.85
CA ASP A 130 1.32 -32.87 8.52
C ASP A 130 1.02 -32.64 10.01
N GLU A 131 1.55 -31.57 10.60
CA GLU A 131 1.30 -31.17 12.00
C GLU A 131 0.02 -30.36 12.13
N VAL A 132 -0.44 -29.82 11.01
CA VAL A 132 -1.61 -28.96 10.94
C VAL A 132 -2.79 -29.80 10.45
N THR A 133 -3.86 -29.86 11.24
CA THR A 133 -5.07 -30.61 10.86
C THR A 133 -5.79 -29.90 9.71
N LEU A 134 -5.42 -30.19 8.46
CA LEU A 134 -6.01 -29.62 7.21
C LEU A 134 -6.53 -28.18 7.41
N SER A 135 -5.73 -27.32 8.04
CA SER A 135 -6.24 -26.01 8.44
C SER A 135 -6.44 -25.13 7.21
N ASP A 136 -7.23 -24.08 7.38
CA ASP A 136 -7.36 -23.01 6.41
C ASP A 136 -6.02 -22.30 6.12
N THR A 137 -4.96 -22.51 6.93
CA THR A 137 -3.67 -21.82 6.81
C THR A 137 -2.65 -22.48 5.87
N LEU A 138 -2.86 -23.74 5.46
CA LEU A 138 -1.94 -24.42 4.52
C LEU A 138 -2.17 -23.93 3.08
N GLY A 139 -1.12 -23.38 2.48
CA GLY A 139 -1.18 -22.75 1.16
C GLY A 139 -1.99 -21.45 1.13
N ASP A 140 -2.27 -20.89 2.30
CA ASP A 140 -2.94 -19.59 2.43
C ASP A 140 -1.94 -18.47 2.17
N GLU A 141 -2.29 -17.62 1.20
CA GLU A 141 -1.53 -16.44 0.76
C GLU A 141 -0.01 -16.66 0.57
N GLY A 142 0.45 -17.87 0.23
CA GLY A 142 1.89 -18.12 0.12
C GLY A 142 2.33 -19.49 -0.38
N LEU A 143 3.64 -19.58 -0.60
CA LEU A 143 4.37 -20.74 -1.08
C LEU A 143 4.45 -21.85 -0.01
N MET A 144 4.09 -23.07 -0.39
CA MET A 144 4.20 -24.26 0.49
C MET A 144 5.59 -24.91 0.40
N ALA A 145 6.60 -24.19 0.88
CA ALA A 145 7.98 -24.69 0.98
C ALA A 145 8.38 -24.92 2.45
N TYR A 146 8.63 -26.18 2.82
CA TYR A 146 8.88 -26.59 4.21
C TYR A 146 10.25 -27.26 4.41
N SER A 147 11.03 -27.44 3.35
CA SER A 147 12.32 -28.13 3.37
C SER A 147 13.34 -27.53 2.39
N GLN A 148 14.61 -27.91 2.54
CA GLN A 148 15.67 -27.54 1.59
C GLN A 148 15.34 -28.04 0.16
N GLN A 149 14.68 -29.21 0.06
CA GLN A 149 14.29 -29.79 -1.23
C GLN A 149 13.16 -29.01 -1.91
N ASP A 150 12.22 -28.45 -1.15
CA ASP A 150 11.17 -27.58 -1.70
C ASP A 150 11.77 -26.29 -2.27
N LEU A 151 12.73 -25.68 -1.57
CA LEU A 151 13.45 -24.50 -2.07
C LEU A 151 14.30 -24.85 -3.30
N ASN A 152 14.95 -26.02 -3.31
CA ASN A 152 15.69 -26.50 -4.48
C ASN A 152 14.78 -26.66 -5.71
N THR A 153 13.55 -27.15 -5.51
CA THR A 153 12.55 -27.28 -6.59
C THR A 153 12.04 -25.91 -7.03
N THR A 154 11.75 -25.02 -6.08
CA THR A 154 11.28 -23.66 -6.35
C THR A 154 12.32 -22.84 -7.13
N LEU A 155 13.60 -23.03 -6.83
CA LEU A 155 14.72 -22.29 -7.42
C LEU A 155 15.50 -23.10 -8.46
N GLU A 156 14.93 -24.20 -8.95
CA GLU A 156 15.59 -25.03 -9.97
C GLU A 156 15.92 -24.19 -11.21
N LYS A 157 17.16 -24.28 -11.71
CA LYS A 157 17.69 -23.54 -12.87
C LYS A 157 17.80 -22.01 -12.70
N VAL A 158 17.56 -21.49 -11.50
CA VAL A 158 17.91 -20.10 -11.17
C VAL A 158 19.41 -20.01 -10.92
N GLN A 159 20.07 -18.99 -11.46
CA GLN A 159 21.50 -18.72 -11.23
C GLN A 159 21.68 -18.03 -9.88
N LEU A 160 21.79 -18.82 -8.81
CA LEU A 160 21.82 -18.31 -7.43
C LEU A 160 23.10 -17.52 -7.09
N GLU A 161 24.12 -17.55 -7.94
CA GLU A 161 25.34 -16.73 -7.82
C GLU A 161 25.12 -15.28 -8.24
N SER A 162 24.10 -15.00 -9.05
CA SER A 162 23.84 -13.66 -9.62
C SER A 162 22.48 -13.10 -9.27
N VAL A 163 21.50 -13.95 -8.97
CA VAL A 163 20.13 -13.53 -8.62
C VAL A 163 19.99 -13.43 -7.11
N GLY A 164 19.62 -12.24 -6.63
CA GLY A 164 19.34 -12.02 -5.22
C GLY A 164 18.06 -12.74 -4.77
N ILE A 165 18.11 -13.48 -3.66
CA ILE A 165 16.95 -14.17 -3.08
C ILE A 165 16.58 -13.53 -1.73
N ALA A 166 15.36 -13.03 -1.64
CA ALA A 166 14.76 -12.52 -0.41
C ALA A 166 13.65 -13.44 0.10
N LEU A 167 13.43 -13.46 1.41
CA LEU A 167 12.39 -14.27 2.06
C LEU A 167 11.34 -13.36 2.72
N ASP A 168 10.10 -13.80 2.76
CA ASP A 168 9.04 -13.28 3.62
C ASP A 168 8.41 -14.50 4.32
N ALA A 169 8.97 -14.84 5.48
CA ALA A 169 8.66 -16.08 6.22
C ALA A 169 8.04 -15.81 7.61
N GLY A 170 7.52 -14.59 7.83
CA GLY A 170 6.90 -14.19 9.09
C GLY A 170 7.78 -14.48 10.32
N ALA A 171 7.23 -15.20 11.31
CA ALA A 171 7.95 -15.54 12.52
C ALA A 171 9.06 -16.58 12.28
N ALA A 172 8.89 -17.46 11.28
CA ALA A 172 9.84 -18.51 10.91
C ALA A 172 11.03 -18.02 10.05
N PHE A 173 11.43 -16.75 10.21
CA PHE A 173 12.55 -16.15 9.48
C PHE A 173 13.87 -16.93 9.62
N LEU A 174 14.20 -17.44 10.82
CA LEU A 174 15.44 -18.18 11.06
C LEU A 174 15.40 -19.59 10.45
N PRO A 175 14.33 -20.40 10.68
CA PRO A 175 14.15 -21.65 9.95
C PRO A 175 14.24 -21.49 8.43
N ALA A 176 13.53 -20.53 7.84
CA ALA A 176 13.56 -20.30 6.39
C ALA A 176 14.95 -19.87 5.88
N ALA A 177 15.65 -19.00 6.63
CA ALA A 177 17.03 -18.62 6.31
C ALA A 177 17.97 -19.85 6.34
N ALA A 178 17.84 -20.72 7.34
CA ALA A 178 18.63 -21.94 7.44
C ALA A 178 18.42 -22.89 6.25
N LEU A 179 17.17 -23.07 5.81
CA LEU A 179 16.86 -23.88 4.62
C LEU A 179 17.50 -23.30 3.35
N LEU A 180 17.47 -21.99 3.15
CA LEU A 180 18.06 -21.33 1.99
C LEU A 180 19.59 -21.39 2.01
N VAL A 181 20.23 -21.11 3.15
CA VAL A 181 21.69 -21.22 3.31
C VAL A 181 22.14 -22.64 3.06
N SER A 182 21.42 -23.62 3.60
CA SER A 182 21.70 -25.04 3.40
C SER A 182 21.64 -25.43 1.92
N LEU A 183 20.69 -24.88 1.16
CA LEU A 183 20.63 -25.06 -0.29
C LEU A 183 21.88 -24.50 -0.99
N TRP A 184 22.32 -23.28 -0.64
CA TRP A 184 23.53 -22.68 -1.19
C TRP A 184 24.79 -23.50 -0.89
N GLN A 185 24.92 -23.99 0.35
CA GLN A 185 26.03 -24.87 0.74
C GLN A 185 26.03 -26.18 -0.07
N LYS A 186 24.87 -26.80 -0.24
CA LYS A 186 24.72 -28.02 -1.05
C LYS A 186 25.09 -27.81 -2.52
N GLN A 187 24.82 -26.62 -3.07
CA GLN A 187 25.21 -26.26 -4.43
C GLN A 187 26.68 -25.78 -4.53
N GLY A 188 27.40 -25.69 -3.41
CA GLY A 188 28.80 -25.28 -3.39
C GLY A 188 29.01 -23.79 -3.66
N LEU A 189 28.02 -22.94 -3.38
CA LEU A 189 28.12 -21.49 -3.58
C LEU A 189 29.01 -20.85 -2.50
N ASP A 190 29.75 -19.82 -2.90
CA ASP A 190 30.46 -18.97 -1.96
C ASP A 190 29.46 -18.04 -1.25
N LEU A 191 29.21 -18.31 0.03
CA LEU A 191 28.31 -17.50 0.87
C LEU A 191 28.75 -16.03 0.97
N ALA A 192 30.02 -15.71 0.70
CA ALA A 192 30.48 -14.33 0.65
C ALA A 192 29.97 -13.54 -0.57
N GLN A 193 29.49 -14.23 -1.61
CA GLN A 193 29.02 -13.64 -2.87
C GLN A 193 27.51 -13.69 -3.07
N VAL A 194 26.79 -14.53 -2.33
CA VAL A 194 25.32 -14.61 -2.45
C VAL A 194 24.68 -13.27 -2.07
N GLN A 195 23.58 -12.93 -2.72
CA GLN A 195 22.86 -11.67 -2.51
C GLN A 195 21.42 -11.96 -2.06
N GLY A 196 20.84 -11.08 -1.25
CA GLY A 196 19.49 -11.33 -0.76
C GLY A 196 19.13 -10.59 0.51
N ALA A 197 18.03 -11.04 1.12
CA ALA A 197 17.58 -10.58 2.43
C ALA A 197 16.75 -11.64 3.15
N PHE A 198 17.04 -11.92 4.42
CA PHE A 198 16.22 -12.84 5.22
C PHE A 198 14.98 -12.18 5.83
N ASN A 199 14.93 -10.84 5.83
CA ASN A 199 13.79 -10.01 6.25
C ASN A 199 13.15 -10.43 7.59
N SER A 200 13.97 -10.75 8.60
CA SER A 200 13.45 -10.98 9.95
C SER A 200 12.78 -9.73 10.50
N ASP A 201 11.47 -9.82 10.79
CA ASP A 201 10.66 -8.72 11.32
C ASP A 201 9.55 -9.24 12.25
N PRO A 202 9.90 -9.60 13.51
CA PRO A 202 8.92 -10.10 14.47
C PRO A 202 7.86 -9.06 14.83
N LEU A 203 8.18 -7.75 14.85
CA LEU A 203 7.21 -6.70 15.18
C LEU A 203 6.19 -6.48 14.06
N ALA A 204 6.59 -6.49 12.78
CA ALA A 204 5.62 -6.42 11.69
C ALA A 204 4.72 -7.65 11.66
N THR A 205 5.26 -8.84 11.95
CA THR A 205 4.47 -10.08 12.06
C THR A 205 3.46 -9.98 13.20
N LEU A 206 3.89 -9.53 14.38
CA LEU A 206 3.02 -9.30 15.54
C LEU A 206 1.95 -8.25 15.25
N ALA A 207 2.31 -7.14 14.61
CA ALA A 207 1.39 -6.06 14.26
C ALA A 207 0.34 -6.53 13.26
N ARG A 208 0.73 -7.28 12.22
CA ARG A 208 -0.19 -7.79 11.19
C ARG A 208 -1.14 -8.84 11.74
N ASN A 209 -0.60 -9.85 12.41
CA ASN A 209 -1.34 -11.05 12.77
C ASN A 209 -1.96 -10.96 14.18
N GLY A 210 -1.46 -10.06 15.02
CA GLY A 210 -1.78 -10.04 16.45
C GLY A 210 -1.17 -11.21 17.23
N TYR A 211 -0.27 -11.98 16.61
CA TYR A 211 0.26 -13.23 17.14
C TYR A 211 1.71 -13.46 16.72
N LEU A 212 2.52 -13.96 17.66
CA LEU A 212 3.82 -14.57 17.42
C LEU A 212 3.89 -15.93 18.14
N PRO A 213 4.44 -16.98 17.50
CA PRO A 213 4.65 -18.30 18.11
C PRO A 213 5.84 -18.34 19.08
N LEU A 214 6.32 -17.19 19.55
CA LEU A 214 7.48 -17.04 20.43
C LEU A 214 7.21 -15.90 21.43
N SER A 215 7.91 -15.90 22.57
CA SER A 215 8.06 -14.65 23.33
C SER A 215 8.78 -13.61 22.48
N LEU A 216 8.44 -12.34 22.67
CA LEU A 216 9.08 -11.27 21.93
C LEU A 216 10.59 -11.19 22.21
N ASN A 217 11.01 -11.42 23.45
CA ASN A 217 12.42 -11.46 23.82
C ASN A 217 13.17 -12.58 23.10
N SER A 218 12.57 -13.78 23.03
CA SER A 218 13.13 -14.90 22.26
C SER A 218 13.25 -14.54 20.79
N SER A 219 12.21 -13.93 20.20
CA SER A 219 12.19 -13.53 18.80
C SER A 219 13.28 -12.51 18.47
N LEU A 220 13.45 -11.49 19.33
CA LEU A 220 14.50 -10.48 19.18
C LEU A 220 15.90 -11.07 19.34
N ALA A 221 16.08 -12.06 20.23
CA ALA A 221 17.35 -12.77 20.37
C ALA A 221 17.68 -13.61 19.12
N LEU A 222 16.70 -14.29 18.52
CA LEU A 222 16.89 -15.02 17.26
C LEU A 222 17.22 -14.09 16.09
N LEU A 223 16.56 -12.93 16.02
CA LEU A 223 16.86 -11.89 15.03
C LEU A 223 18.30 -11.41 15.16
N ALA A 224 18.75 -11.12 16.38
CA ALA A 224 20.11 -10.66 16.64
C ALA A 224 21.17 -11.72 16.33
N ASP A 225 20.92 -12.99 16.69
CA ASP A 225 21.80 -14.12 16.34
C ASP A 225 21.89 -14.32 14.82
N LEU A 226 20.77 -14.24 14.10
CA LEU A 226 20.76 -14.29 12.63
C LEU A 226 21.52 -13.12 12.01
N ALA A 227 21.38 -11.91 12.54
CA ALA A 227 22.09 -10.72 12.06
C ALA A 227 23.60 -10.83 12.25
N GLN A 228 24.05 -11.31 13.41
CA GLN A 228 25.47 -11.53 13.69
C GLN A 228 26.04 -12.62 12.77
N TRP A 229 25.33 -13.74 12.62
CA TRP A 229 25.74 -14.82 11.74
C TRP A 229 25.81 -14.37 10.27
N THR A 230 24.82 -13.60 9.81
CA THR A 230 24.74 -13.07 8.44
C THR A 230 25.88 -12.09 8.16
N ALA A 231 26.17 -11.16 9.08
CA ALA A 231 27.27 -10.21 8.93
C ALA A 231 28.64 -10.90 8.75
N HIS A 232 28.84 -12.05 9.40
CA HIS A 232 30.09 -12.81 9.32
C HIS A 232 30.17 -13.71 8.07
N ASN A 233 29.08 -14.41 7.73
CA ASN A 233 29.10 -15.48 6.73
C ASN A 233 28.54 -15.07 5.37
N CYS A 234 27.66 -14.08 5.33
CA CYS A 234 26.92 -13.63 4.15
C CYS A 234 26.94 -12.08 4.04
N PRO A 235 28.11 -11.44 3.91
CA PRO A 235 28.28 -9.98 4.00
C PRO A 235 27.51 -9.15 2.95
N GLN A 236 27.02 -9.76 1.86
CA GLN A 236 26.19 -9.08 0.85
C GLN A 236 24.68 -9.16 1.14
N LEU A 237 24.28 -9.85 2.22
CA LEU A 237 22.89 -9.98 2.67
C LEU A 237 22.55 -9.03 3.82
N THR A 238 21.26 -8.80 3.99
CA THR A 238 20.66 -8.21 5.19
C THR A 238 19.81 -9.24 5.92
N ALA A 239 20.03 -9.41 7.23
CA ALA A 239 19.21 -10.30 8.04
C ALA A 239 17.84 -9.71 8.44
N VAL A 240 17.79 -8.39 8.67
CA VAL A 240 16.65 -7.72 9.30
C VAL A 240 15.84 -6.95 8.27
N GLY A 241 14.53 -7.15 8.28
CA GLY A 241 13.58 -6.33 7.53
C GLY A 241 12.86 -5.39 8.49
N VAL A 242 12.78 -4.10 8.17
CA VAL A 242 11.86 -3.18 8.84
C VAL A 242 10.75 -2.87 7.84
N ASN A 243 9.63 -3.58 7.97
CA ASN A 243 8.48 -3.51 7.09
C ASN A 243 7.35 -2.69 7.71
N THR A 244 7.00 -1.58 7.07
CA THR A 244 5.94 -0.68 7.57
C THR A 244 4.55 -0.98 7.01
N ALA A 245 4.41 -2.00 6.14
CA ALA A 245 3.13 -2.37 5.53
C ALA A 245 1.97 -2.52 6.54
N PRO A 246 2.12 -3.15 7.72
CA PRO A 246 1.02 -3.27 8.69
C PRO A 246 0.46 -1.91 9.13
N TYR A 247 1.31 -0.89 9.28
CA TYR A 247 0.90 0.43 9.74
C TYR A 247 0.36 1.28 8.58
N HIS A 248 1.10 1.33 7.47
CA HIS A 248 0.76 2.09 6.29
C HIS A 248 -0.59 1.66 5.70
N CYS A 249 -0.77 0.35 5.51
CA CYS A 249 -1.98 -0.20 4.92
C CYS A 249 -3.20 -0.08 5.85
N ALA A 250 -3.00 0.00 7.17
CA ALA A 250 -4.07 0.24 8.13
C ALA A 250 -4.53 1.71 8.21
N GLY A 251 -3.78 2.63 7.59
CA GLY A 251 -4.20 4.03 7.44
C GLY A 251 -3.24 5.07 8.01
N ALA A 252 -2.07 4.67 8.52
CA ALA A 252 -1.06 5.60 9.02
C ALA A 252 -0.76 6.72 8.02
N THR A 253 -0.53 7.92 8.54
CA THR A 253 -0.01 9.05 7.77
C THR A 253 1.44 8.80 7.35
N ALA A 254 1.99 9.58 6.41
CA ALA A 254 3.38 9.41 6.00
C ALA A 254 4.35 9.66 7.17
N ALA A 255 4.08 10.64 8.03
CA ALA A 255 4.89 10.94 9.21
C ALA A 255 4.80 9.84 10.28
N GLN A 256 3.59 9.34 10.58
CA GLN A 256 3.41 8.21 11.50
C GLN A 256 4.14 6.95 10.99
N ASP A 257 4.04 6.66 9.70
CA ASP A 257 4.69 5.50 9.10
C ASP A 257 6.22 5.56 9.24
N LEU A 258 6.82 6.74 9.06
CA LEU A 258 8.24 6.99 9.30
C LEU A 258 8.60 6.87 10.79
N ALA A 259 7.77 7.39 11.70
CA ALA A 259 8.00 7.29 13.14
C ALA A 259 7.98 5.83 13.62
N PHE A 260 6.99 5.04 13.20
CA PHE A 260 6.91 3.61 13.50
C PHE A 260 8.08 2.83 12.89
N GLN A 261 8.52 3.23 11.69
CA GLN A 261 9.72 2.66 11.06
C GLN A 261 10.96 2.86 11.93
N MET A 262 11.21 4.10 12.38
CA MET A 262 12.39 4.42 13.20
C MET A 262 12.32 3.73 14.56
N ALA A 263 11.16 3.72 15.22
CA ALA A 263 10.97 3.03 16.50
C ALA A 263 11.20 1.52 16.39
N THR A 264 10.71 0.90 15.32
CA THR A 264 10.95 -0.52 15.02
C THR A 264 12.44 -0.78 14.79
N ALA A 265 13.10 0.04 13.97
CA ALA A 265 14.52 -0.09 13.67
C ALA A 265 15.40 0.08 14.91
N VAL A 266 15.12 1.06 15.77
CA VAL A 266 15.84 1.27 17.03
C VAL A 266 15.67 0.10 17.99
N THR A 267 14.48 -0.53 18.02
CA THR A 267 14.25 -1.75 18.80
C THR A 267 15.16 -2.88 18.33
N TYR A 268 15.28 -3.10 17.02
CA TYR A 268 16.17 -4.12 16.46
C TYR A 268 17.65 -3.78 16.62
N LEU A 269 18.00 -2.50 16.50
CA LEU A 269 19.36 -2.01 16.74
C LEU A 269 19.81 -2.31 18.17
N ARG A 270 18.95 -2.04 19.16
CA ARG A 270 19.18 -2.37 20.57
C ARG A 270 19.37 -3.88 20.77
N ALA A 271 18.54 -4.70 20.14
CA ALA A 271 18.66 -6.16 20.24
C ALA A 271 19.99 -6.67 19.67
N MET A 272 20.42 -6.18 18.50
CA MET A 272 21.69 -6.55 17.88
C MET A 272 22.91 -6.09 18.69
N ILE A 273 22.87 -4.86 19.23
CA ILE A 273 23.96 -4.34 20.08
C ILE A 273 24.04 -5.12 21.40
N ALA A 274 22.89 -5.46 22.00
CA ALA A 274 22.85 -6.28 23.21
C ALA A 274 23.42 -7.70 22.97
N ALA A 275 23.33 -8.22 21.74
CA ALA A 275 23.97 -9.46 21.31
C ALA A 275 25.47 -9.32 20.96
N GLY A 276 26.03 -8.11 21.09
CA GLY A 276 27.46 -7.84 20.95
C GLY A 276 27.90 -7.32 19.58
N MET A 277 26.98 -7.02 18.66
CA MET A 277 27.33 -6.33 17.41
C MET A 277 27.70 -4.87 17.67
N ASN A 278 28.64 -4.32 16.89
CA ASN A 278 28.83 -2.87 16.91
C ASN A 278 27.73 -2.17 16.10
N ILE A 279 27.56 -0.87 16.36
CA ILE A 279 26.52 -0.04 15.74
C ILE A 279 26.57 -0.04 14.21
N ASP A 280 27.76 -0.01 13.61
CA ASP A 280 27.96 0.05 12.16
C ASP A 280 27.58 -1.26 11.48
N GLU A 281 27.96 -2.39 12.08
CA GLU A 281 27.58 -3.72 11.60
C GLU A 281 26.07 -3.94 11.71
N ALA A 282 25.49 -3.58 12.86
CA ALA A 282 24.06 -3.74 13.11
C ALA A 282 23.23 -2.86 12.15
N ALA A 283 23.63 -1.61 11.91
CA ALA A 283 22.96 -0.72 10.97
C ALA A 283 22.96 -1.27 9.53
N LYS A 284 24.07 -1.88 9.09
CA LYS A 284 24.20 -2.47 7.75
C LYS A 284 23.35 -3.72 7.54
N GLN A 285 22.90 -4.39 8.62
CA GLN A 285 22.05 -5.58 8.53
C GLN A 285 20.57 -5.28 8.29
N ILE A 286 20.16 -4.00 8.26
CA ILE A 286 18.76 -3.60 8.14
C ILE A 286 18.42 -3.20 6.70
N LEU A 287 17.40 -3.86 6.15
CA LEU A 287 16.69 -3.43 4.94
C LEU A 287 15.34 -2.82 5.33
N PHE A 288 15.06 -1.62 4.84
CA PHE A 288 13.81 -0.92 5.13
C PHE A 288 12.83 -1.06 3.97
N ARG A 289 11.68 -1.70 4.21
CA ARG A 289 10.58 -1.81 3.23
C ARG A 289 9.51 -0.77 3.52
N VAL A 290 9.20 0.04 2.50
CA VAL A 290 8.27 1.17 2.56
C VAL A 290 7.19 1.00 1.48
N GLU A 291 5.94 1.03 1.92
CA GLU A 291 4.79 1.06 1.01
C GLU A 291 4.51 2.48 0.51
N LEU A 292 4.23 2.62 -0.79
CA LEU A 292 3.96 3.89 -1.47
C LEU A 292 2.56 3.89 -2.09
N GLY A 293 1.82 4.97 -1.84
CA GLY A 293 0.51 5.21 -2.44
C GLY A 293 0.58 6.15 -3.66
N THR A 294 -0.58 6.70 -4.04
CA THR A 294 -0.74 7.56 -5.22
C THR A 294 -0.50 9.05 -4.98
N HIS A 295 -0.27 9.49 -3.74
CA HIS A 295 0.16 10.87 -3.44
C HIS A 295 1.63 11.07 -3.82
N HIS A 296 1.85 11.37 -5.10
CA HIS A 296 3.14 11.33 -5.77
C HIS A 296 4.28 12.08 -5.03
N PHE A 297 4.10 13.36 -4.72
CA PHE A 297 5.15 14.16 -4.06
C PHE A 297 5.39 13.76 -2.61
N LEU A 298 4.33 13.39 -1.89
CA LEU A 298 4.43 12.90 -0.52
C LEU A 298 5.21 11.59 -0.45
N ALA A 299 5.02 10.70 -1.44
CA ALA A 299 5.78 9.45 -1.56
C ALA A 299 7.28 9.69 -1.80
N ILE A 300 7.65 10.65 -2.66
CA ILE A 300 9.06 11.05 -2.87
C ILE A 300 9.66 11.59 -1.56
N ALA A 301 8.97 12.57 -0.95
CA ALA A 301 9.44 13.23 0.27
C ALA A 301 9.58 12.25 1.44
N LYS A 302 8.67 11.28 1.56
CA LYS A 302 8.72 10.21 2.56
C LYS A 302 10.04 9.42 2.48
N LEU A 303 10.46 8.99 1.29
CA LEU A 303 11.72 8.25 1.12
C LEU A 303 12.95 9.10 1.44
N ARG A 304 12.93 10.39 1.06
CA ARG A 304 13.99 11.36 1.38
C ARG A 304 14.09 11.61 2.88
N ALA A 305 12.95 11.79 3.56
CA ALA A 305 12.86 11.97 5.00
C ALA A 305 13.31 10.72 5.77
N ALA A 306 12.93 9.52 5.31
CA ALA A 306 13.35 8.25 5.92
C ALA A 306 14.87 8.14 6.07
N ARG A 307 15.62 8.50 5.01
CA ARG A 307 17.09 8.49 5.02
C ARG A 307 17.68 9.48 6.02
N ARG A 308 17.13 10.70 6.07
CA ARG A 308 17.54 11.72 7.03
C ARG A 308 17.36 11.23 8.47
N LEU A 309 16.19 10.69 8.76
CA LEU A 309 15.84 10.18 10.09
C LEU A 309 16.75 9.03 10.48
N TRP A 310 16.96 8.06 9.59
CA TRP A 310 17.84 6.93 9.84
C TRP A 310 19.29 7.37 10.07
N SER A 311 19.81 8.26 9.23
CA SER A 311 21.15 8.83 9.40
C SER A 311 21.30 9.49 10.78
N ARG A 312 20.25 10.19 11.26
CA ARG A 312 20.25 10.84 12.56
C ARG A 312 20.17 9.84 13.72
N VAL A 313 19.39 8.76 13.57
CA VAL A 313 19.34 7.66 14.55
C VAL A 313 20.72 7.03 14.73
N VAL A 314 21.39 6.69 13.63
CA VAL A 314 22.72 6.07 13.66
C VAL A 314 23.76 7.02 14.27
N GLU A 315 23.76 8.29 13.88
CA GLU A 315 24.63 9.32 14.45
C GLU A 315 24.42 9.46 15.97
N ALA A 316 23.16 9.60 16.41
CA ALA A 316 22.83 9.72 17.83
C ALA A 316 23.17 8.45 18.64
N SER A 317 23.23 7.29 17.97
CA SER A 317 23.65 6.02 18.55
C SER A 317 25.17 5.82 18.56
N GLY A 318 25.94 6.80 18.07
CA GLY A 318 27.41 6.77 18.04
C GLY A 318 28.01 6.03 16.84
N GLY A 319 27.23 5.77 15.79
CA GLY A 319 27.69 5.13 14.57
C GLY A 319 28.53 6.04 13.68
N SER A 320 29.33 5.44 12.81
CA SER A 320 30.11 6.22 11.85
C SER A 320 29.21 6.91 10.83
N PRO A 321 29.65 8.03 10.22
CA PRO A 321 28.85 8.74 9.23
C PRO A 321 28.36 7.83 8.08
N GLY A 322 29.19 6.87 7.64
CA GLY A 322 28.84 5.95 6.56
C GLY A 322 27.81 4.87 6.95
N ALA A 323 27.68 4.53 8.23
CA ALA A 323 26.73 3.52 8.69
C ALA A 323 25.26 3.95 8.58
N GLY A 324 25.00 5.27 8.49
CA GLY A 324 23.67 5.84 8.28
C GLY A 324 23.11 5.68 6.86
N ALA A 325 23.85 5.05 5.93
CA ALA A 325 23.41 4.83 4.56
C ALA A 325 22.27 3.79 4.52
N MET A 326 21.03 4.27 4.47
CA MET A 326 19.83 3.43 4.50
C MET A 326 19.68 2.60 3.22
N LYS A 327 19.44 1.29 3.34
CA LYS A 327 19.01 0.43 2.21
C LYS A 327 17.49 0.41 2.17
N LEU A 328 16.91 0.88 1.07
CA LEU A 328 15.46 1.08 0.91
C LEU A 328 14.87 0.16 -0.16
N HIS A 329 13.77 -0.49 0.19
CA HIS A 329 12.89 -1.22 -0.71
C HIS A 329 11.54 -0.51 -0.77
N ALA A 330 11.16 -0.02 -1.94
CA ALA A 330 9.85 0.59 -2.18
C ALA A 330 8.91 -0.40 -2.87
N ARG A 331 7.67 -0.50 -2.39
CA ARG A 331 6.62 -1.33 -2.97
C ARG A 331 5.32 -0.54 -3.13
N THR A 332 4.53 -0.84 -4.16
CA THR A 332 3.19 -0.27 -4.26
C THR A 332 2.31 -0.75 -3.13
N SER A 333 1.65 0.18 -2.45
CA SER A 333 0.76 -0.10 -1.33
C SER A 333 -0.54 -0.77 -1.77
N ASP A 334 -0.92 -1.84 -1.08
CA ASP A 334 -2.20 -2.53 -1.32
C ASP A 334 -3.40 -1.64 -0.99
N ARG A 335 -3.23 -0.65 -0.09
CA ARG A 335 -4.34 0.21 0.39
C ARG A 335 -4.96 1.09 -0.69
N VAL A 336 -4.21 1.35 -1.77
CA VAL A 336 -4.67 2.18 -2.89
C VAL A 336 -5.20 1.35 -4.05
N LEU A 337 -4.96 0.03 -4.06
CA LEU A 337 -5.43 -0.86 -5.11
C LEU A 337 -6.92 -1.17 -4.93
N THR A 338 -7.58 -1.50 -6.03
CA THR A 338 -9.02 -1.73 -6.07
C THR A 338 -9.33 -3.12 -6.62
N HIS A 339 -10.36 -3.76 -6.06
CA HIS A 339 -10.95 -4.99 -6.56
C HIS A 339 -11.82 -4.70 -7.80
N ARG A 340 -12.48 -3.54 -7.81
CA ARG A 340 -13.25 -3.07 -8.96
C ARG A 340 -12.37 -2.26 -9.89
N ASP A 341 -12.57 -2.42 -11.20
CA ASP A 341 -11.74 -1.81 -12.24
C ASP A 341 -10.23 -2.01 -12.01
N PRO A 342 -9.76 -3.27 -11.89
CA PRO A 342 -8.40 -3.57 -11.47
C PRO A 342 -7.37 -3.10 -12.51
N TYR A 343 -7.75 -2.85 -13.77
CA TYR A 343 -6.84 -2.28 -14.76
C TYR A 343 -6.36 -0.87 -14.39
N VAL A 344 -7.15 -0.09 -13.64
CA VAL A 344 -6.73 1.21 -13.11
C VAL A 344 -5.55 1.04 -12.13
N ASN A 345 -5.39 -0.13 -11.51
CA ASN A 345 -4.23 -0.41 -10.65
C ASN A 345 -2.90 -0.34 -11.41
N ILE A 346 -2.87 -0.52 -12.73
CA ILE A 346 -1.66 -0.30 -13.55
C ILE A 346 -1.18 1.15 -13.44
N LEU A 347 -2.11 2.11 -13.46
CA LEU A 347 -1.80 3.54 -13.30
C LEU A 347 -1.34 3.83 -11.87
N ARG A 348 -1.98 3.24 -10.86
CA ARG A 348 -1.60 3.40 -9.45
C ARG A 348 -0.18 2.88 -9.19
N ASN A 349 0.14 1.70 -9.71
CA ASN A 349 1.48 1.12 -9.69
C ASN A 349 2.51 2.03 -10.35
N THR A 350 2.17 2.58 -11.52
CA THR A 350 3.08 3.47 -12.26
C THR A 350 3.41 4.71 -11.44
N VAL A 351 2.41 5.37 -10.83
CA VAL A 351 2.62 6.56 -10.00
C VAL A 351 3.46 6.23 -8.74
N ALA A 352 3.15 5.12 -8.06
CA ALA A 352 3.87 4.70 -6.86
C ALA A 352 5.33 4.36 -7.16
N MET A 353 5.59 3.59 -8.24
CA MET A 353 6.93 3.18 -8.62
C MET A 353 7.75 4.30 -9.24
N PHE A 354 7.12 5.23 -9.96
CA PHE A 354 7.78 6.46 -10.38
C PHE A 354 8.28 7.25 -9.16
N ALA A 355 7.46 7.38 -8.11
CA ALA A 355 7.89 8.01 -6.86
C ALA A 355 9.00 7.22 -6.14
N GLY A 356 8.94 5.88 -6.16
CA GLY A 356 9.99 5.01 -5.61
C GLY A 356 11.34 5.20 -6.30
N SER A 357 11.35 5.23 -7.63
CA SER A 357 12.55 5.44 -8.45
C SER A 357 13.15 6.83 -8.25
N ILE A 358 12.35 7.90 -8.35
CA ILE A 358 12.83 9.27 -8.13
C ILE A 358 13.25 9.51 -6.68
N GLY A 359 12.51 8.91 -5.74
CA GLY A 359 12.83 8.94 -4.32
C GLY A 359 14.11 8.18 -3.97
N GLY A 360 14.77 7.51 -4.92
CA GLY A 360 16.07 6.87 -4.75
C GLY A 360 16.02 5.57 -3.95
N ALA A 361 14.96 4.76 -4.12
CA ALA A 361 14.90 3.42 -3.56
C ALA A 361 15.99 2.51 -4.17
N ASN A 362 16.58 1.63 -3.37
CA ASN A 362 17.58 0.68 -3.85
C ASN A 362 16.92 -0.53 -4.52
N ILE A 363 15.74 -0.90 -4.05
CA ILE A 363 14.92 -2.01 -4.54
C ILE A 363 13.52 -1.47 -4.81
N VAL A 364 12.89 -1.88 -5.91
CA VAL A 364 11.52 -1.52 -6.26
C VAL A 364 10.69 -2.75 -6.61
N THR A 365 9.43 -2.77 -6.17
CA THR A 365 8.47 -3.84 -6.46
C THR A 365 7.14 -3.24 -6.89
N SER A 366 6.79 -3.50 -8.15
CA SER A 366 5.48 -3.23 -8.73
C SER A 366 4.63 -4.49 -8.60
N VAL A 367 3.49 -4.39 -7.93
CA VAL A 367 2.58 -5.52 -7.72
C VAL A 367 1.72 -5.78 -8.96
N PRO A 368 1.34 -7.04 -9.27
CA PRO A 368 0.35 -7.33 -10.30
C PRO A 368 -0.98 -6.60 -10.05
N PHE A 369 -1.59 -6.08 -11.12
CA PHE A 369 -2.75 -5.19 -11.04
C PHE A 369 -4.01 -5.88 -10.47
N ASP A 370 -4.03 -7.21 -10.49
CA ASP A 370 -5.12 -8.09 -10.07
C ASP A 370 -4.77 -8.90 -8.80
N SER A 371 -3.67 -8.57 -8.13
CA SER A 371 -3.15 -9.29 -6.96
C SER A 371 -4.12 -9.36 -5.77
N LEU A 372 -5.05 -8.41 -5.66
CA LEU A 372 -6.10 -8.44 -4.63
C LEU A 372 -7.29 -9.36 -4.96
N LEU A 373 -7.40 -9.79 -6.21
CA LEU A 373 -8.56 -10.55 -6.71
C LEU A 373 -8.24 -12.04 -6.89
N ARG A 374 -7.04 -12.35 -7.37
CA ARG A 374 -6.63 -13.71 -7.74
C ARG A 374 -5.11 -13.85 -7.71
N LEU A 375 -4.65 -15.10 -7.78
CA LEU A 375 -3.25 -15.38 -8.10
C LEU A 375 -2.92 -14.81 -9.49
N PRO A 376 -1.85 -14.00 -9.62
CA PRO A 376 -1.48 -13.38 -10.89
C PRO A 376 -1.11 -14.41 -11.96
N ASP A 377 -1.60 -14.18 -13.18
CA ASP A 377 -1.18 -14.94 -14.35
C ASP A 377 0.07 -14.33 -15.04
N GLU A 378 0.50 -14.93 -16.15
CA GLU A 378 1.65 -14.46 -16.91
C GLU A 378 1.49 -13.02 -17.40
N PHE A 379 0.27 -12.63 -17.83
CA PHE A 379 0.01 -11.29 -18.32
C PHE A 379 0.14 -10.26 -17.20
N SER A 380 -0.49 -10.51 -16.05
CA SER A 380 -0.46 -9.61 -14.90
C SER A 380 0.96 -9.42 -14.35
N ARG A 381 1.74 -10.51 -14.25
CA ARG A 381 3.15 -10.45 -13.83
C ARG A 381 4.01 -9.70 -14.85
N ARG A 382 3.78 -9.93 -16.14
CA ARG A 382 4.47 -9.21 -17.22
C ARG A 382 4.19 -7.71 -17.16
N VAL A 383 2.93 -7.30 -16.96
CA VAL A 383 2.58 -5.88 -16.82
C VAL A 383 3.31 -5.29 -15.62
N ALA A 384 3.28 -5.97 -14.47
CA ALA A 384 3.94 -5.50 -13.25
C ALA A 384 5.45 -5.25 -13.44
N ARG A 385 6.19 -6.22 -14.01
CA ARG A 385 7.63 -6.07 -14.26
C ARG A 385 7.92 -5.04 -15.37
N ASN A 386 7.13 -5.00 -16.44
CA ASN A 386 7.35 -4.07 -17.54
C ASN A 386 7.11 -2.62 -17.14
N THR A 387 6.22 -2.33 -16.20
CA THR A 387 6.08 -0.97 -15.63
C THR A 387 7.41 -0.45 -15.10
N LEU A 388 8.18 -1.30 -14.39
CA LEU A 388 9.48 -0.93 -13.86
C LEU A 388 10.53 -0.78 -14.97
N LEU A 389 10.51 -1.68 -15.96
CA LEU A 389 11.43 -1.61 -17.10
C LEU A 389 11.19 -0.36 -17.96
N VAL A 390 9.95 0.04 -18.20
CA VAL A 390 9.64 1.29 -18.92
C VAL A 390 10.13 2.49 -18.12
N ILE A 391 9.91 2.51 -16.80
CA ILE A 391 10.42 3.56 -15.90
C ILE A 391 11.94 3.68 -15.99
N GLN A 392 12.65 2.55 -16.01
CA GLN A 392 14.10 2.53 -16.04
C GLN A 392 14.67 2.78 -17.45
N GLU A 393 14.27 1.99 -18.43
CA GLU A 393 14.93 1.94 -19.74
C GLU A 393 14.37 2.96 -20.75
N GLU A 394 13.14 3.43 -20.59
CA GLU A 394 12.51 4.38 -21.54
C GLU A 394 12.32 5.77 -20.94
N ALA A 395 11.83 5.87 -19.70
CA ALA A 395 11.68 7.15 -18.99
C ALA A 395 13.00 7.67 -18.40
N HIS A 396 14.04 6.82 -18.33
CA HIS A 396 15.40 7.19 -17.95
C HIS A 396 15.52 7.86 -16.57
N LEU A 397 14.64 7.51 -15.63
CA LEU A 397 14.56 8.20 -14.32
C LEU A 397 15.81 8.02 -13.45
N GLN A 398 16.64 7.02 -13.75
CA GLN A 398 17.92 6.75 -13.08
C GLN A 398 19.10 7.53 -13.66
N ARG A 399 18.92 8.34 -14.71
CA ARG A 399 20.02 9.12 -15.32
C ARG A 399 20.43 10.35 -14.51
N VAL A 400 19.54 10.85 -13.65
CA VAL A 400 19.78 11.98 -12.76
C VAL A 400 19.51 11.53 -11.33
N ILE A 401 20.48 11.73 -10.44
CA ILE A 401 20.35 11.36 -9.03
C ILE A 401 19.55 12.44 -8.31
N ASP A 402 18.48 12.02 -7.59
CA ASP A 402 17.57 12.90 -6.87
C ASP A 402 17.13 14.10 -7.73
N PRO A 403 16.38 13.86 -8.84
CA PRO A 403 15.99 14.91 -9.76
C PRO A 403 15.04 15.94 -9.11
N GLY A 404 14.41 15.58 -7.99
CA GLY A 404 13.62 16.49 -7.17
C GLY A 404 14.46 17.40 -6.26
N GLY A 405 15.77 17.17 -6.12
CA GLY A 405 16.64 17.96 -5.27
C GLY A 405 16.78 19.41 -5.75
N GLY A 406 16.57 20.37 -4.85
CA GLY A 406 16.54 21.80 -5.16
C GLY A 406 15.16 22.34 -5.49
N SER A 407 14.14 21.48 -5.57
CA SER A 407 12.74 21.93 -5.57
C SER A 407 12.39 22.45 -4.17
N TRP A 408 12.06 23.74 -4.08
CA TRP A 408 11.64 24.37 -2.83
C TRP A 408 10.51 23.58 -2.15
N PHE A 409 9.49 23.19 -2.92
CA PHE A 409 8.39 22.38 -2.40
C PHE A 409 8.85 21.02 -1.83
N LEU A 410 9.60 20.22 -2.61
CA LEU A 410 10.01 18.89 -2.17
C LEU A 410 10.96 18.95 -0.98
N ASP A 411 11.85 19.94 -0.93
CA ASP A 411 12.77 20.13 0.19
C ASP A 411 12.01 20.56 1.46
N SER A 412 11.07 21.50 1.35
CA SER A 412 10.23 21.94 2.48
C SER A 412 9.36 20.80 3.03
N ILE A 413 8.64 20.06 2.17
CA ILE A 413 7.79 18.96 2.65
C ILE A 413 8.61 17.79 3.19
N THR A 414 9.81 17.53 2.66
CA THR A 414 10.75 16.53 3.21
C THR A 414 11.18 16.92 4.63
N ASP A 415 11.50 18.20 4.85
CA ASP A 415 11.89 18.70 6.18
C ASP A 415 10.74 18.65 7.19
N GLN A 416 9.53 19.06 6.78
CA GLN A 416 8.34 19.04 7.63
C GLN A 416 7.94 17.61 8.01
N LEU A 417 7.96 16.67 7.06
CA LEU A 417 7.72 15.26 7.35
C LEU A 417 8.75 14.67 8.31
N ALA A 418 10.03 15.00 8.12
CA ALA A 418 11.09 14.53 9.00
C ALA A 418 10.88 15.06 10.43
N LYS A 419 10.51 16.33 10.60
CA LYS A 419 10.21 16.92 11.93
C LYS A 419 9.03 16.22 12.61
N GLU A 420 7.89 16.13 11.92
CA GLU A 420 6.68 15.50 12.47
C GLU A 420 6.92 14.02 12.84
N ALA A 421 7.62 13.28 11.97
CA ALA A 421 8.00 11.89 12.23
C ALA A 421 8.97 11.77 13.41
N TRP A 422 9.93 12.69 13.54
CA TRP A 422 10.88 12.69 14.65
C TRP A 422 10.20 12.98 15.99
N ASP A 423 9.27 13.93 16.03
CA ASP A 423 8.51 14.26 17.25
C ASP A 423 7.64 13.08 17.69
N THR A 424 6.95 12.43 16.75
CA THR A 424 6.19 11.20 17.02
C THR A 424 7.10 10.05 17.47
N PHE A 425 8.27 9.88 16.84
CA PHE A 425 9.26 8.88 17.24
C PHE A 425 9.76 9.12 18.67
N GLN A 426 10.05 10.36 19.04
CA GLN A 426 10.45 10.71 20.40
C GLN A 426 9.33 10.45 21.42
N GLU A 427 8.06 10.63 21.06
CA GLU A 427 6.94 10.24 21.91
C GLU A 427 6.89 8.73 22.13
N ILE A 428 7.08 7.93 21.07
CA ILE A 428 7.15 6.47 21.20
C ILE A 428 8.28 6.07 22.15
N GLU A 429 9.46 6.69 22.05
CA GLU A 429 10.58 6.42 22.96
C GLU A 429 10.30 6.84 24.41
N ARG A 430 9.52 7.91 24.64
CA ARG A 430 9.03 8.27 25.99
C ARG A 430 8.05 7.24 26.54
N LEU A 431 7.29 6.58 25.66
CA LEU A 431 6.36 5.49 25.97
C LEU A 431 7.05 4.11 25.98
N GLU A 432 8.35 4.07 26.31
CA GLU A 432 9.16 2.84 26.43
C GLU A 432 9.41 2.08 25.11
N GLY A 433 9.23 2.75 23.97
CA GLY A 433 9.61 2.25 22.64
C GLY A 433 8.54 1.42 21.93
N MET A 434 8.87 0.94 20.73
CA MET A 434 7.90 0.33 19.80
C MET A 434 7.13 -0.86 20.38
N VAL A 435 7.81 -1.68 21.17
CA VAL A 435 7.22 -2.86 21.82
C VAL A 435 6.05 -2.48 22.73
N ALA A 436 6.27 -1.49 23.59
CA ALA A 436 5.30 -1.07 24.59
C ALA A 436 4.07 -0.44 23.92
N VAL A 437 4.26 0.41 22.91
CA VAL A 437 3.15 1.05 22.18
C VAL A 437 2.35 0.09 21.29
N LEU A 438 2.98 -0.99 20.79
CA LEU A 438 2.26 -2.06 20.10
C LEU A 438 1.40 -2.89 21.06
N HIS A 439 1.94 -3.22 22.24
CA HIS A 439 1.23 -4.02 23.23
C HIS A 439 0.07 -3.25 23.88
N SER A 440 0.26 -1.96 24.15
CA SER A 440 -0.79 -1.11 24.76
C SER A 440 -1.95 -0.80 23.81
N GLY A 441 -1.79 -1.05 22.50
CA GLY A 441 -2.76 -0.69 21.47
C GLY A 441 -2.64 0.76 20.99
N TRP A 442 -1.71 1.55 21.54
CA TRP A 442 -1.52 2.95 21.19
C TRP A 442 -1.32 3.17 19.68
N VAL A 443 -0.52 2.32 19.01
CA VAL A 443 -0.30 2.41 17.55
C VAL A 443 -1.63 2.29 16.78
N ALA A 444 -2.48 1.33 17.16
CA ALA A 444 -3.77 1.12 16.51
C ALA A 444 -4.71 2.32 16.71
N ASP A 445 -4.68 2.93 17.90
CA ASP A 445 -5.50 4.10 18.22
C ASP A 445 -5.03 5.36 17.47
N GLN A 446 -3.72 5.57 17.36
CA GLN A 446 -3.14 6.67 16.57
C GLN A 446 -3.48 6.56 15.08
N ILE A 447 -3.40 5.34 14.53
CA ILE A 447 -3.79 5.08 13.13
C ILE A 447 -5.29 5.32 12.94
N ALA A 448 -6.13 4.85 13.87
CA ALA A 448 -7.57 5.06 13.80
C ALA A 448 -7.95 6.55 13.85
N ALA A 449 -7.30 7.32 14.73
CA ALA A 449 -7.48 8.77 14.85
C ALA A 449 -7.10 9.51 13.56
N ALA A 450 -5.95 9.16 12.96
CA ALA A 450 -5.51 9.74 11.69
C ALA A 450 -6.40 9.33 10.50
N HIS A 451 -6.96 8.13 10.53
CA HIS A 451 -7.80 7.62 9.45
C HIS A 451 -9.22 8.20 9.49
N ALA A 452 -9.78 8.54 10.65
CA ALA A 452 -11.15 9.07 10.79
C ALA A 452 -11.48 10.28 9.86
N PRO A 453 -10.67 11.35 9.79
CA PRO A 453 -10.91 12.43 8.84
C PRO A 453 -10.79 11.96 7.38
N ARG A 454 -9.84 11.07 7.07
CA ARG A 454 -9.68 10.50 5.72
C ARG A 454 -10.89 9.67 5.31
N ALA A 455 -11.44 8.85 6.19
CA ALA A 455 -12.65 8.07 5.94
C ALA A 455 -13.84 8.99 5.61
N THR A 456 -13.94 10.13 6.29
CA THR A 456 -14.94 11.16 5.98
C THR A 456 -14.72 11.76 4.60
N ASP A 457 -13.48 12.07 4.24
CA ASP A 457 -13.12 12.62 2.93
C ASP A 457 -13.35 11.61 1.79
N ILE A 458 -13.07 10.32 2.00
CA ILE A 458 -13.40 9.23 1.06
C ILE A 458 -14.92 9.11 0.90
N ALA A 459 -15.67 9.07 2.01
CA ALA A 459 -17.13 8.94 2.00
C ALA A 459 -17.82 10.09 1.26
N ARG A 460 -17.23 11.30 1.31
CA ARG A 460 -17.70 12.50 0.61
C ARG A 460 -17.11 12.69 -0.79
N ARG A 461 -16.26 11.76 -1.25
CA ARG A 461 -15.47 11.85 -2.49
C ARG A 461 -14.61 13.12 -2.60
N LYS A 462 -14.15 13.65 -1.46
CA LYS A 462 -13.06 14.62 -1.46
C LYS A 462 -11.74 13.91 -1.79
N GLU A 463 -11.58 12.68 -1.30
CA GLU A 463 -10.58 11.72 -1.77
C GLU A 463 -11.29 10.74 -2.74
N GLY A 464 -11.30 11.10 -4.03
CA GLY A 464 -11.94 10.30 -5.09
C GLY A 464 -11.16 9.03 -5.43
N ILE A 465 -11.88 7.97 -5.80
CA ILE A 465 -11.30 6.67 -6.17
C ILE A 465 -11.80 6.30 -7.55
N THR A 466 -10.99 6.61 -8.56
CA THR A 466 -11.29 6.32 -9.97
C THR A 466 -11.56 4.84 -10.19
N GLY A 467 -12.63 4.52 -10.92
CA GLY A 467 -13.13 3.16 -11.17
C GLY A 467 -14.06 2.62 -10.08
N VAL A 468 -14.13 3.28 -8.91
CA VAL A 468 -14.92 2.80 -7.75
C VAL A 468 -15.90 3.87 -7.26
N SER A 469 -15.40 4.92 -6.60
CA SER A 469 -16.25 6.01 -6.12
C SER A 469 -16.43 7.08 -7.19
N GLU A 470 -15.51 7.20 -8.14
CA GLU A 470 -15.62 8.10 -9.29
C GLU A 470 -15.46 7.32 -10.58
N PHE A 471 -16.36 7.55 -11.52
CA PHE A 471 -16.40 6.90 -12.84
C PHE A 471 -16.46 5.36 -12.74
N PRO A 472 -17.36 4.80 -11.92
CA PRO A 472 -17.49 3.35 -11.80
C PRO A 472 -18.02 2.73 -13.10
N ASP A 473 -17.46 1.59 -13.49
CA ASP A 473 -18.05 0.72 -14.49
C ASP A 473 -18.81 -0.43 -13.81
N ILE A 474 -20.14 -0.41 -13.87
CA ILE A 474 -21.01 -1.47 -13.31
C ILE A 474 -21.23 -2.64 -14.29
N ALA A 475 -20.83 -2.49 -15.54
CA ALA A 475 -20.91 -3.51 -16.58
C ALA A 475 -19.57 -4.21 -16.82
N GLU A 476 -18.56 -3.90 -16.00
CA GLU A 476 -17.24 -4.50 -16.05
C GLU A 476 -17.33 -6.04 -16.03
N ALA A 477 -16.65 -6.67 -16.98
CA ALA A 477 -16.52 -8.12 -17.01
C ALA A 477 -15.58 -8.58 -15.88
N PRO A 478 -15.99 -9.55 -15.03
CA PRO A 478 -15.10 -10.14 -14.04
C PRO A 478 -13.86 -10.74 -14.71
N LEU A 479 -12.70 -10.58 -14.07
CA LEU A 479 -11.49 -11.28 -14.51
C LEU A 479 -11.67 -12.80 -14.36
N GLU A 480 -11.09 -13.55 -15.30
CA GLU A 480 -11.07 -15.01 -15.23
C GLU A 480 -10.20 -15.47 -14.06
N THR A 481 -10.79 -16.26 -13.17
CA THR A 481 -10.11 -16.83 -12.00
C THR A 481 -9.91 -18.33 -12.20
N VAL A 482 -8.65 -18.73 -12.32
CA VAL A 482 -8.27 -20.16 -12.30
C VAL A 482 -7.74 -20.47 -10.91
N ALA A 483 -8.62 -20.94 -10.03
CA ALA A 483 -8.22 -21.34 -8.68
C ALA A 483 -7.40 -22.64 -8.74
N PRO A 484 -6.26 -22.72 -8.03
CA PRO A 484 -5.51 -23.96 -7.92
C PRO A 484 -6.32 -25.01 -7.14
N ASP A 485 -6.10 -26.30 -7.42
CA ASP A 485 -6.62 -27.39 -6.57
C ASP A 485 -5.83 -27.43 -5.25
N VAL A 486 -6.21 -26.54 -4.32
CA VAL A 486 -5.53 -26.40 -3.01
C VAL A 486 -5.55 -27.72 -2.24
N SER A 487 -6.61 -28.53 -2.38
CA SER A 487 -6.70 -29.83 -1.71
C SER A 487 -5.65 -30.81 -2.22
N ALA A 488 -5.43 -30.86 -3.54
CA ALA A 488 -4.35 -31.65 -4.12
C ALA A 488 -2.97 -31.13 -3.71
N LEU A 489 -2.78 -29.81 -3.71
CA LEU A 489 -1.52 -29.20 -3.33
C LEU A 489 -1.17 -29.46 -1.86
N ARG A 490 -2.15 -29.42 -0.95
CA ARG A 490 -1.99 -29.78 0.47
C ARG A 490 -1.57 -31.23 0.65
N ARG A 491 -2.22 -32.17 -0.05
CA ARG A 491 -1.82 -33.59 -0.02
C ARG A 491 -0.38 -33.78 -0.53
N ALA A 492 -0.04 -33.15 -1.65
CA ALA A 492 1.31 -33.20 -2.20
C ALA A 492 2.35 -32.61 -1.23
N ALA A 493 2.01 -31.58 -0.47
CA ALA A 493 2.90 -31.03 0.57
C ALA A 493 3.13 -32.01 1.72
N CYS A 494 2.08 -32.67 2.23
CA CYS A 494 2.22 -33.73 3.24
C CYS A 494 3.07 -34.91 2.72
N GLU A 495 2.88 -35.33 1.46
CA GLU A 495 3.64 -36.43 0.86
C GLU A 495 5.15 -36.11 0.78
N ARG A 496 5.51 -34.86 0.46
CA ARG A 496 6.92 -34.40 0.46
C ARG A 496 7.56 -34.48 1.85
N MET A 497 6.77 -34.46 2.93
CA MET A 497 7.27 -34.59 4.29
C MET A 497 7.51 -36.03 4.75
N THR A 498 7.24 -37.05 3.94
CA THR A 498 7.47 -38.46 4.33
C THR A 498 8.95 -38.84 4.37
N THR A 499 9.84 -38.05 3.75
CA THR A 499 11.27 -38.29 3.65
C THR A 499 12.09 -37.28 4.46
N ARG A 500 11.73 -37.03 5.73
CA ARG A 500 12.51 -36.14 6.61
C ARG A 500 13.88 -36.74 6.91
N GLY A 501 14.88 -35.87 7.02
CA GLY A 501 16.17 -36.27 7.56
C GLY A 501 16.03 -36.70 9.03
N ASP A 502 16.76 -37.75 9.41
CA ASP A 502 16.95 -38.12 10.81
C ASP A 502 18.14 -37.30 11.33
N PHE A 503 17.85 -36.14 11.93
CA PHE A 503 18.86 -35.27 12.52
C PHE A 503 18.82 -35.39 14.05
N ASP A 504 19.98 -35.35 14.70
CA ASP A 504 20.06 -35.35 16.16
C ASP A 504 20.06 -33.91 16.70
N PRO A 505 19.00 -33.45 17.40
CA PRO A 505 18.96 -32.12 17.99
C PRO A 505 20.12 -31.85 18.97
N ALA A 506 20.67 -32.88 19.62
CA ALA A 506 21.76 -32.75 20.56
C ALA A 506 23.09 -32.38 19.87
N GLU A 507 23.34 -32.90 18.66
CA GLU A 507 24.55 -32.57 17.87
C GLU A 507 24.48 -31.18 17.22
N ALA A 508 23.29 -30.65 16.96
CA ALA A 508 23.12 -29.27 16.50
C ALA A 508 23.25 -28.27 17.66
N SER A 509 22.83 -28.66 18.87
CA SER A 509 22.89 -27.83 20.08
C SER A 509 24.31 -27.59 20.62
N SER A 510 25.35 -28.21 20.06
CA SER A 510 26.75 -27.92 20.41
C SER A 510 27.25 -26.59 19.85
N GLU A 511 26.55 -26.03 18.86
CA GLU A 511 26.85 -24.71 18.31
C GLU A 511 26.47 -23.60 19.29
N ARG A 512 27.32 -22.57 19.39
CA ARG A 512 27.03 -21.41 20.23
C ARG A 512 25.95 -20.51 19.62
N SER A 513 25.84 -20.49 18.29
CA SER A 513 24.84 -19.73 17.54
C SER A 513 23.67 -20.62 17.16
N LYS A 514 22.44 -20.14 17.39
CA LYS A 514 21.21 -20.86 17.02
C LYS A 514 21.05 -20.93 15.50
N THR A 515 21.50 -19.92 14.78
CA THR A 515 21.51 -19.86 13.32
C THR A 515 22.46 -20.92 12.76
N ALA A 516 23.68 -21.03 13.28
CA ALA A 516 24.63 -22.07 12.86
C ALA A 516 24.08 -23.49 13.11
N ALA A 517 23.47 -23.71 14.29
CA ALA A 517 22.79 -24.97 14.61
C ALA A 517 21.68 -25.30 13.61
N ALA A 518 20.83 -24.32 13.28
CA ALA A 518 19.72 -24.49 12.36
C ALA A 518 20.21 -24.77 10.92
N VAL A 519 21.27 -24.09 10.45
CA VAL A 519 21.88 -24.34 9.14
C VAL A 519 22.43 -25.77 9.06
N LYS A 520 23.11 -26.25 10.12
CA LYS A 520 23.60 -27.64 10.19
C LYS A 520 22.45 -28.64 10.15
N ALA A 521 21.42 -28.46 10.97
CA ALA A 521 20.25 -29.34 10.99
C ALA A 521 19.50 -29.33 9.64
N ALA A 522 19.39 -28.17 8.99
CA ALA A 522 18.81 -28.06 7.64
C ALA A 522 19.62 -28.85 6.60
N ALA A 523 20.95 -28.86 6.70
CA ALA A 523 21.83 -29.65 5.83
C ALA A 523 21.68 -31.17 6.04
N GLU A 524 21.28 -31.59 7.24
CA GLU A 524 20.94 -32.98 7.58
C GLU A 524 19.49 -33.35 7.22
N GLY A 525 18.71 -32.41 6.67
CA GLY A 525 17.35 -32.64 6.17
C GLY A 525 16.23 -32.28 7.13
N ALA A 526 16.50 -31.47 8.16
CA ALA A 526 15.48 -30.91 9.03
C ALA A 526 14.49 -30.02 8.25
N THR A 527 13.21 -30.15 8.58
CA THR A 527 12.11 -29.33 8.03
C THR A 527 11.97 -28.00 8.76
N ILE A 528 11.18 -27.08 8.21
CA ILE A 528 10.91 -25.78 8.83
C ILE A 528 10.27 -25.94 10.20
N GLY A 529 9.36 -26.89 10.40
CA GLY A 529 8.73 -27.16 11.69
C GLY A 529 9.69 -27.75 12.73
N GLN A 530 10.58 -28.64 12.30
CA GLN A 530 11.63 -29.17 13.17
C GLN A 530 12.62 -28.07 13.62
N LEU A 531 13.05 -27.22 12.69
CA LEU A 531 13.92 -26.09 12.97
C LEU A 531 13.23 -25.05 13.87
N ALA A 532 11.93 -24.81 13.67
CA ALA A 532 11.14 -23.93 14.52
C ALA A 532 11.08 -24.44 15.98
N ARG A 533 10.84 -25.74 16.19
CA ARG A 533 10.89 -26.33 17.54
C ARG A 533 12.27 -26.19 18.19
N MET A 534 13.35 -26.41 17.44
CA MET A 534 14.70 -26.18 17.97
C MET A 534 14.94 -24.71 18.38
N ALA A 535 14.32 -23.77 17.66
CA ALA A 535 14.40 -22.35 17.99
C ALA A 535 13.54 -21.96 19.21
N GLY A 536 12.65 -22.85 19.68
CA GLY A 536 11.77 -22.67 20.85
C GLY A 536 10.35 -22.21 20.50
N PHE A 537 9.89 -22.46 19.26
CA PHE A 537 8.53 -22.09 18.84
C PHE A 537 7.49 -22.82 19.69
N HIS A 538 6.42 -22.12 20.01
CA HIS A 538 5.27 -22.55 20.80
C HIS A 538 5.55 -22.86 22.28
N ASP A 539 6.81 -22.75 22.75
CA ASP A 539 7.15 -22.81 24.18
C ASP A 539 6.53 -21.62 24.96
N SER A 540 6.44 -20.47 24.29
CA SER A 540 5.82 -19.23 24.78
C SER A 540 5.28 -18.45 23.60
N ILE A 541 4.12 -17.80 23.75
CA ILE A 541 3.50 -17.02 22.67
C ILE A 541 3.41 -15.54 23.07
N THR A 542 3.39 -14.67 22.07
CA THR A 542 3.09 -13.24 22.25
C THR A 542 1.85 -12.88 21.45
N THR A 543 0.93 -12.13 22.06
CA THR A 543 -0.29 -11.66 21.39
C THR A 543 -0.47 -10.16 21.56
N THR A 544 -1.05 -9.53 20.56
CA THR A 544 -1.53 -8.14 20.63
C THR A 544 -2.78 -7.97 19.76
N LYS A 545 -3.40 -6.79 19.81
CA LYS A 545 -4.45 -6.42 18.86
C LYS A 545 -3.86 -6.30 17.46
N ALA A 546 -4.31 -7.16 16.55
CA ALA A 546 -3.92 -7.09 15.15
C ALA A 546 -4.31 -5.74 14.52
N ILE A 547 -3.38 -5.16 13.77
CA ILE A 547 -3.54 -3.94 13.00
C ILE A 547 -3.98 -4.35 11.59
N LYS A 548 -5.29 -4.24 11.35
CA LYS A 548 -5.91 -4.65 10.08
C LYS A 548 -5.69 -3.62 8.99
N SER A 549 -5.30 -4.10 7.80
CA SER A 549 -5.27 -3.33 6.57
C SER A 549 -6.64 -2.72 6.25
N ARG A 550 -6.64 -1.57 5.58
CA ARG A 550 -7.84 -0.84 5.15
C ARG A 550 -7.64 -0.32 3.73
N SER A 551 -8.27 -0.99 2.75
CA SER A 551 -8.33 -0.44 1.39
C SER A 551 -9.20 0.81 1.38
N PHE A 552 -8.79 1.83 0.63
CA PHE A 552 -9.59 3.05 0.47
C PHE A 552 -10.90 2.76 -0.26
N ALA A 553 -10.89 1.79 -1.19
CA ALA A 553 -12.05 1.44 -2.01
C ALA A 553 -13.06 0.56 -1.28
N GLN A 554 -12.60 -0.22 -0.30
CA GLN A 554 -13.39 -1.23 0.40
C GLN A 554 -14.82 -0.77 0.78
N PRO A 555 -15.04 0.42 1.39
CA PRO A 555 -16.40 0.80 1.79
C PRO A 555 -17.39 0.92 0.62
N PHE A 556 -16.93 1.34 -0.56
CA PHE A 556 -17.76 1.38 -1.77
C PHE A 556 -17.87 0.01 -2.43
N GLU A 557 -16.79 -0.78 -2.42
CA GLU A 557 -16.77 -2.13 -2.97
C GLU A 557 -17.74 -3.06 -2.22
N GLU A 558 -17.83 -2.96 -0.89
CA GLU A 558 -18.81 -3.68 -0.06
C GLU A 558 -20.26 -3.40 -0.49
N LEU A 559 -20.59 -2.15 -0.88
CA LEU A 559 -21.92 -1.84 -1.42
C LEU A 559 -22.15 -2.51 -2.77
N ARG A 560 -21.14 -2.51 -3.65
CA ARG A 560 -21.22 -3.15 -4.96
C ARG A 560 -21.31 -4.68 -4.84
N ASP A 561 -20.58 -5.28 -3.90
CA ASP A 561 -20.63 -6.71 -3.60
C ASP A 561 -22.03 -7.12 -3.14
N ALA A 562 -22.65 -6.33 -2.27
CA ALA A 562 -24.02 -6.56 -1.84
C ALA A 562 -25.02 -6.48 -3.01
N VAL A 563 -24.86 -5.50 -3.91
CA VAL A 563 -25.70 -5.39 -5.11
C VAL A 563 -25.48 -6.55 -6.08
N ASP A 564 -24.25 -7.02 -6.26
CA ASP A 564 -23.96 -8.18 -7.11
C ASP A 564 -24.60 -9.46 -6.53
N ALA A 565 -24.56 -9.63 -5.21
CA ALA A 565 -25.26 -10.73 -4.52
C ALA A 565 -26.79 -10.62 -4.70
N TRP A 566 -27.34 -9.41 -4.62
CA TRP A 566 -28.75 -9.15 -4.90
C TRP A 566 -29.13 -9.49 -6.35
N GLU A 567 -28.32 -9.08 -7.32
CA GLU A 567 -28.56 -9.36 -8.75
C GLU A 567 -28.59 -10.87 -9.01
N LYS A 568 -27.68 -11.64 -8.38
CA LYS A 568 -27.68 -13.10 -8.48
C LYS A 568 -28.97 -13.73 -7.93
N LEU A 569 -29.55 -13.17 -6.87
CA LEU A 569 -30.78 -13.69 -6.23
C LEU A 569 -32.07 -13.25 -6.95
N HIS A 570 -32.12 -12.01 -7.45
CA HIS A 570 -33.35 -11.40 -8.00
C HIS A 570 -33.36 -11.27 -9.52
N GLY A 571 -32.25 -11.60 -10.20
CA GLY A 571 -32.09 -11.51 -11.66
C GLY A 571 -31.93 -10.09 -12.21
N ARG A 572 -31.86 -9.07 -11.35
CA ARG A 572 -31.64 -7.67 -11.73
C ARG A 572 -31.04 -6.85 -10.58
N ARG A 573 -30.24 -5.85 -10.92
CA ARG A 573 -29.80 -4.79 -10.00
C ARG A 573 -30.96 -3.89 -9.55
N PRO A 574 -30.86 -3.26 -8.37
CA PRO A 574 -31.72 -2.14 -8.00
C PRO A 574 -31.60 -1.02 -9.05
N ILE A 575 -32.73 -0.39 -9.35
CA ILE A 575 -32.85 0.56 -10.47
C ILE A 575 -33.13 1.95 -9.91
N VAL A 576 -32.36 2.92 -10.37
CA VAL A 576 -32.60 4.34 -10.12
C VAL A 576 -33.03 5.01 -11.42
N PHE A 577 -34.16 5.69 -11.38
CA PHE A 577 -34.71 6.43 -12.52
C PHE A 577 -34.31 7.90 -12.47
N LEU A 578 -33.70 8.43 -13.53
CA LEU A 578 -33.38 9.86 -13.61
C LEU A 578 -34.59 10.63 -14.18
N ALA A 579 -35.29 11.37 -13.33
CA ALA A 579 -36.33 12.32 -13.71
C ALA A 579 -35.66 13.62 -14.24
N ASN A 580 -35.09 13.54 -15.44
CA ASN A 580 -34.48 14.68 -16.13
C ASN A 580 -35.57 15.68 -16.55
N MET A 581 -35.46 16.94 -16.13
CA MET A 581 -36.46 17.98 -16.43
C MET A 581 -35.92 19.05 -17.36
N GLY A 582 -36.71 19.41 -18.38
CA GLY A 582 -36.36 20.41 -19.36
C GLY A 582 -35.34 19.92 -20.41
N PRO A 583 -34.83 20.83 -21.26
CA PRO A 583 -33.91 20.47 -22.35
C PRO A 583 -32.61 19.84 -21.83
N VAL A 584 -31.96 19.01 -22.65
CA VAL A 584 -30.70 18.29 -22.35
C VAL A 584 -29.65 19.19 -21.67
N ALA A 585 -29.41 20.39 -22.22
CA ALA A 585 -28.44 21.33 -21.68
C ALA A 585 -28.65 21.73 -20.21
N HIS A 586 -29.88 21.62 -19.69
CA HIS A 586 -30.21 21.96 -18.32
C HIS A 586 -29.98 20.82 -17.33
N HIS A 587 -30.07 19.56 -17.76
CA HIS A 587 -30.02 18.42 -16.86
C HIS A 587 -28.75 17.56 -16.99
N THR A 588 -28.02 17.60 -18.13
CA THR A 588 -26.87 16.70 -18.36
C THR A 588 -25.85 16.69 -17.23
N ALA A 589 -25.47 17.85 -16.69
CA ALA A 589 -24.47 17.92 -15.62
C ALA A 589 -24.95 17.20 -14.33
N ARG A 590 -26.22 17.38 -13.95
CA ARG A 590 -26.81 16.74 -12.76
C ARG A 590 -27.13 15.27 -13.01
N ALA A 591 -27.57 14.92 -14.22
CA ALA A 591 -27.83 13.55 -14.63
C ALA A 591 -26.54 12.72 -14.63
N SER A 592 -25.44 13.25 -15.19
CA SER A 592 -24.13 12.60 -15.15
C SER A 592 -23.58 12.48 -13.73
N TYR A 593 -23.75 13.52 -12.90
CA TYR A 593 -23.38 13.45 -11.49
C TYR A 593 -24.19 12.39 -10.74
N ALA A 594 -25.52 12.35 -10.90
CA ALA A 594 -26.39 11.37 -10.28
C ALA A 594 -26.09 9.94 -10.75
N LYS A 595 -25.86 9.75 -12.05
CA LYS A 595 -25.44 8.47 -12.61
C LYS A 595 -24.17 7.96 -11.92
N ASN A 596 -23.11 8.78 -11.92
CA ASN A 596 -21.84 8.47 -11.25
C ASN A 596 -22.00 8.29 -9.72
N PHE A 597 -22.94 9.01 -9.11
CA PHE A 597 -23.27 8.89 -7.69
C PHE A 597 -23.79 7.49 -7.37
N PHE A 598 -24.86 7.06 -8.04
CA PHE A 598 -25.56 5.81 -7.77
C PHE A 598 -24.82 4.59 -8.31
N GLU A 599 -24.13 4.69 -9.46
CA GLU A 599 -23.33 3.57 -9.98
C GLU A 599 -22.18 3.19 -9.06
N ALA A 600 -21.67 4.10 -8.22
CA ALA A 600 -20.65 3.76 -7.22
C ALA A 600 -21.19 2.85 -6.12
N GLY A 601 -22.51 2.86 -5.90
CA GLY A 601 -23.22 1.91 -5.04
C GLY A 601 -23.68 0.66 -5.80
N GLY A 602 -23.43 0.54 -7.10
CA GLY A 602 -23.79 -0.62 -7.92
C GLY A 602 -25.18 -0.56 -8.56
N PHE A 603 -25.93 0.55 -8.40
CA PHE A 603 -27.27 0.71 -8.98
C PHE A 603 -27.24 0.77 -10.50
N ARG A 604 -28.28 0.22 -11.16
CA ARG A 604 -28.50 0.42 -12.59
C ARG A 604 -29.29 1.71 -12.82
N ILE A 605 -28.82 2.53 -13.75
CA ILE A 605 -29.41 3.84 -14.04
C ILE A 605 -30.28 3.80 -15.30
N VAL A 606 -31.51 4.27 -15.19
CA VAL A 606 -32.41 4.51 -16.34
C VAL A 606 -32.42 6.01 -16.64
N SER A 607 -31.83 6.38 -17.77
CA SER A 607 -31.75 7.77 -18.25
C SER A 607 -32.72 8.03 -19.40
N ASN A 608 -32.92 9.31 -19.74
CA ASN A 608 -33.79 9.79 -20.83
C ASN A 608 -33.36 11.22 -21.26
N ASP A 609 -33.96 11.72 -22.34
CA ASP A 609 -33.64 13.03 -22.94
C ASP A 609 -34.41 14.21 -22.33
N GLY A 610 -35.10 13.99 -21.21
CA GLY A 610 -35.82 15.01 -20.46
C GLY A 610 -37.33 15.01 -20.67
N PHE A 611 -38.05 15.41 -19.62
CA PHE A 611 -39.51 15.54 -19.61
C PHE A 611 -39.94 17.01 -19.49
N LYS A 612 -41.15 17.29 -19.98
CA LYS A 612 -41.75 18.64 -19.98
C LYS A 612 -42.67 18.88 -18.79
N ASP A 613 -43.28 17.82 -18.23
CA ASP A 613 -44.29 17.89 -17.19
C ASP A 613 -44.22 16.66 -16.26
N ALA A 614 -44.89 16.78 -15.10
CA ALA A 614 -44.85 15.78 -14.03
C ALA A 614 -45.63 14.49 -14.36
N ASP A 615 -46.59 14.53 -15.30
CA ASP A 615 -47.39 13.37 -15.70
C ASP A 615 -46.57 12.45 -16.61
N ALA A 616 -45.80 13.02 -17.55
CA ALA A 616 -44.88 12.27 -18.39
C ALA A 616 -43.79 11.58 -17.55
N VAL A 617 -43.25 12.28 -16.55
CA VAL A 617 -42.26 11.72 -15.60
C VAL A 617 -42.85 10.54 -14.81
N ALA A 618 -44.06 10.70 -14.26
CA ALA A 618 -44.72 9.67 -13.48
C ALA A 618 -44.95 8.39 -14.29
N LYS A 619 -45.42 8.52 -15.53
CA LYS A 619 -45.60 7.38 -16.42
C LYS A 619 -44.29 6.65 -16.70
N ALA A 620 -43.24 7.40 -17.07
CA ALA A 620 -41.93 6.81 -17.34
C ALA A 620 -41.29 6.17 -16.10
N PHE A 621 -41.53 6.73 -14.91
CA PHE A 621 -41.11 6.14 -13.64
C PHE A 621 -41.79 4.78 -13.41
N CYS A 622 -43.11 4.70 -13.56
CA CYS A 622 -43.84 3.43 -13.44
C CYS A 622 -43.31 2.37 -14.43
N ASP A 623 -43.08 2.76 -15.68
CA ASP A 623 -42.57 1.86 -16.73
C ASP A 623 -41.13 1.38 -16.46
N SER A 624 -40.34 2.16 -15.71
CA SER A 624 -38.95 1.81 -15.37
C SER A 624 -38.83 0.67 -14.33
N GLY A 625 -39.86 0.46 -13.52
CA GLY A 625 -39.84 -0.48 -12.39
C GLY A 625 -38.83 -0.13 -11.29
N ALA A 626 -38.38 1.13 -11.24
CA ALA A 626 -37.52 1.68 -10.19
C ALA A 626 -38.31 1.94 -8.90
N LEU A 627 -37.64 1.88 -7.76
CA LEU A 627 -38.18 2.32 -6.46
C LEU A 627 -37.66 3.69 -6.06
N THR A 628 -36.52 4.09 -6.63
CA THR A 628 -35.85 5.35 -6.38
C THR A 628 -35.85 6.22 -7.64
N ALA A 629 -36.21 7.49 -7.49
CA ALA A 629 -36.22 8.49 -8.56
C ALA A 629 -35.32 9.68 -8.20
N VAL A 630 -34.56 10.20 -9.18
CA VAL A 630 -33.67 11.35 -9.00
C VAL A 630 -34.09 12.50 -9.91
N ILE A 631 -34.52 13.61 -9.33
CA ILE A 631 -34.87 14.82 -10.06
C ILE A 631 -33.58 15.54 -10.47
N CYS A 632 -33.39 15.72 -11.77
CA CYS A 632 -32.22 16.36 -12.36
C CYS A 632 -32.64 17.53 -13.26
N SER A 633 -32.23 18.74 -12.88
CA SER A 633 -32.43 19.96 -13.68
C SER A 633 -31.39 21.03 -13.32
N SER A 634 -31.52 22.21 -13.92
CA SER A 634 -30.72 23.37 -13.55
C SER A 634 -31.31 24.08 -12.33
N ASP A 635 -30.49 24.70 -11.48
CA ASP A 635 -30.92 25.38 -10.26
C ASP A 635 -32.06 26.40 -10.51
N LYS A 636 -32.04 27.07 -11.68
CA LYS A 636 -33.08 28.03 -12.10
C LYS A 636 -34.48 27.42 -12.28
N LEU A 637 -34.54 26.16 -12.70
CA LEU A 637 -35.77 25.47 -13.05
C LEU A 637 -36.32 24.62 -11.89
N TYR A 638 -35.56 24.44 -10.80
CA TYR A 638 -36.01 23.61 -9.68
C TYR A 638 -37.25 24.16 -8.99
N GLN A 639 -37.37 25.49 -8.84
CA GLN A 639 -38.54 26.10 -8.21
C GLN A 639 -39.84 25.80 -8.98
N ASP A 640 -39.76 25.71 -10.31
CA ASP A 640 -40.92 25.50 -11.16
C ASP A 640 -41.36 24.03 -11.20
N PHE A 641 -40.42 23.09 -11.16
CA PHE A 641 -40.72 21.67 -11.40
C PHE A 641 -40.75 20.80 -10.14
N VAL A 642 -39.93 21.11 -9.12
CA VAL A 642 -39.71 20.18 -8.00
C VAL A 642 -40.99 19.87 -7.22
N PRO A 643 -41.83 20.86 -6.84
CA PRO A 643 -43.02 20.56 -6.06
C PRO A 643 -43.96 19.57 -6.74
N ASP A 644 -44.24 19.80 -8.03
CA ASP A 644 -45.17 18.98 -8.80
C ASP A 644 -44.58 17.62 -9.16
N VAL A 645 -43.31 17.57 -9.58
CA VAL A 645 -42.64 16.33 -9.98
C VAL A 645 -42.43 15.41 -8.78
N ALA A 646 -41.97 15.93 -7.63
CA ALA A 646 -41.76 15.14 -6.42
C ALA A 646 -43.07 14.51 -5.92
N ALA A 647 -44.15 15.31 -5.86
CA ALA A 647 -45.47 14.83 -5.46
C ALA A 647 -46.00 13.77 -6.44
N SER A 648 -45.77 13.97 -7.75
CA SER A 648 -46.18 13.01 -8.79
C SER A 648 -45.42 11.68 -8.68
N LEU A 649 -44.11 11.71 -8.46
CA LEU A 649 -43.28 10.52 -8.25
C LEU A 649 -43.71 9.74 -7.01
N LYS A 650 -43.98 10.42 -5.89
CA LYS A 650 -44.50 9.78 -4.66
C LYS A 650 -45.85 9.11 -4.88
N ARG A 651 -46.79 9.79 -5.56
CA ARG A 651 -48.09 9.19 -5.94
C ARG A 651 -47.93 7.98 -6.86
N SER A 652 -46.88 7.96 -7.66
CA SER A 652 -46.55 6.87 -8.60
C SER A 652 -45.80 5.71 -7.94
N GLY A 653 -45.59 5.74 -6.61
CA GLY A 653 -45.01 4.64 -5.85
C GLY A 653 -43.50 4.73 -5.63
N ALA A 654 -42.87 5.88 -5.90
CA ALA A 654 -41.47 6.09 -5.54
C ALA A 654 -41.31 5.96 -4.01
N LYS A 655 -40.50 4.99 -3.57
CA LYS A 655 -40.13 4.88 -2.16
C LYS A 655 -39.26 6.07 -1.77
N THR A 656 -38.26 6.36 -2.60
CA THR A 656 -37.27 7.40 -2.35
C THR A 656 -37.17 8.34 -3.54
N VAL A 657 -37.40 9.63 -3.29
CA VAL A 657 -37.24 10.72 -4.25
C VAL A 657 -36.05 11.56 -3.82
N VAL A 658 -35.08 11.64 -4.72
CA VAL A 658 -33.80 12.34 -4.51
C VAL A 658 -33.75 13.55 -5.44
N LEU A 659 -33.18 14.66 -4.98
CA LEU A 659 -32.93 15.83 -5.82
C LEU A 659 -31.42 16.03 -6.00
N ALA A 660 -30.97 16.21 -7.24
CA ALA A 660 -29.56 16.46 -7.57
C ALA A 660 -29.22 17.96 -7.50
N GLY A 661 -29.00 18.48 -6.31
CA GLY A 661 -28.72 19.89 -6.06
C GLY A 661 -28.72 20.22 -4.57
N ASN A 662 -28.12 21.36 -4.21
CA ASN A 662 -28.20 21.88 -2.85
C ASN A 662 -29.55 22.62 -2.69
N PRO A 663 -30.39 22.24 -1.72
CA PRO A 663 -31.72 22.84 -1.57
C PRO A 663 -31.72 24.29 -1.10
N GLY A 664 -30.66 24.76 -0.43
CA GLY A 664 -30.58 26.10 0.12
C GLY A 664 -31.81 26.46 0.96
N ALA A 665 -32.41 27.62 0.71
CA ALA A 665 -33.60 28.07 1.43
C ALA A 665 -34.88 27.27 1.10
N ASN A 666 -34.89 26.46 0.04
CA ASN A 666 -36.07 25.73 -0.42
C ASN A 666 -36.21 24.34 0.23
N GLU A 667 -35.31 23.94 1.15
CA GLU A 667 -35.27 22.59 1.69
C GLU A 667 -36.59 22.15 2.32
N THR A 668 -37.17 22.97 3.19
CA THR A 668 -38.44 22.67 3.86
C THR A 668 -39.58 22.48 2.87
N GLU A 669 -39.66 23.35 1.86
CA GLU A 669 -40.68 23.29 0.82
C GLU A 669 -40.57 22.01 -0.01
N TRP A 670 -39.36 21.69 -0.48
CA TRP A 670 -39.13 20.51 -1.31
C TRP A 670 -39.30 19.21 -0.56
N ARG A 671 -38.96 19.17 0.74
CA ARG A 671 -39.26 18.03 1.61
C ARG A 671 -40.77 17.84 1.77
N ASN A 672 -41.53 18.91 2.00
CA ASN A 672 -42.99 18.84 2.08
C ASN A 672 -43.64 18.39 0.77
N ALA A 673 -43.03 18.72 -0.37
CA ALA A 673 -43.47 18.24 -1.67
C ALA A 673 -43.16 16.76 -1.95
N GLY A 674 -42.32 16.13 -1.12
CA GLY A 674 -42.01 14.70 -1.20
C GLY A 674 -40.58 14.37 -1.62
N VAL A 675 -39.64 15.32 -1.59
CA VAL A 675 -38.20 15.02 -1.75
C VAL A 675 -37.64 14.49 -0.42
N ASP A 676 -37.11 13.27 -0.42
CA ASP A 676 -36.55 12.64 0.79
C ASP A 676 -35.09 13.03 1.01
N ARG A 677 -34.30 13.13 -0.07
CA ARG A 677 -32.83 13.28 -0.02
C ARG A 677 -32.32 14.29 -1.04
N PHE A 678 -31.17 14.89 -0.74
CA PHE A 678 -30.47 15.83 -1.61
C PHE A 678 -29.05 15.34 -1.85
N ILE A 679 -28.62 15.25 -3.12
CA ILE A 679 -27.25 14.89 -3.49
C ILE A 679 -26.55 16.07 -4.14
N PHE A 680 -25.35 16.40 -3.67
CA PHE A 680 -24.54 17.52 -4.14
C PHE A 680 -23.08 17.35 -3.72
N ILE A 681 -22.18 18.16 -4.29
CA ILE A 681 -20.75 18.13 -3.98
C ILE A 681 -20.52 18.29 -2.47
N LYS A 682 -19.75 17.37 -1.86
CA LYS A 682 -19.48 17.24 -0.40
C LYS A 682 -20.58 16.58 0.44
N CYS A 683 -21.70 16.12 -0.12
CA CYS A 683 -22.62 15.27 0.64
C CYS A 683 -21.94 13.92 0.98
N ASN A 684 -22.43 13.24 2.01
CA ASN A 684 -21.91 11.91 2.37
C ASN A 684 -22.44 10.87 1.38
N VAL A 685 -21.66 10.62 0.32
CA VAL A 685 -22.06 9.74 -0.78
C VAL A 685 -22.23 8.31 -0.28
N LEU A 686 -21.25 7.81 0.48
CA LEU A 686 -21.25 6.45 0.98
C LEU A 686 -22.47 6.15 1.86
N GLU A 687 -22.75 7.02 2.84
CA GLU A 687 -23.90 6.86 3.73
C GLU A 687 -25.22 6.97 2.98
N THR A 688 -25.34 7.93 2.06
CA THR A 688 -26.55 8.09 1.23
C THR A 688 -26.82 6.83 0.40
N LEU A 689 -25.80 6.26 -0.24
CA LEU A 689 -25.95 5.03 -1.03
C LEU A 689 -26.34 3.86 -0.14
N ARG A 690 -25.69 3.71 1.02
CA ARG A 690 -26.01 2.68 2.00
C ARG A 690 -27.47 2.76 2.45
N ASP A 691 -27.95 3.95 2.77
CA ASP A 691 -29.34 4.12 3.19
C ASP A 691 -30.34 3.77 2.08
N VAL A 692 -30.10 4.21 0.84
CA VAL A 692 -31.00 3.86 -0.28
C VAL A 692 -31.01 2.35 -0.52
N LEU A 693 -29.86 1.68 -0.40
CA LEU A 693 -29.78 0.21 -0.49
C LEU A 693 -30.57 -0.48 0.64
N ARG A 694 -30.57 0.06 1.87
CA ARG A 694 -31.42 -0.44 2.97
C ARG A 694 -32.91 -0.27 2.69
N GLU A 695 -33.31 0.90 2.18
CA GLU A 695 -34.71 1.20 1.83
C GLU A 695 -35.24 0.29 0.70
N GLU A 696 -34.37 -0.09 -0.24
CA GLU A 696 -34.68 -1.07 -1.28
C GLU A 696 -34.59 -2.54 -0.80
N GLY A 697 -34.06 -2.77 0.40
CA GLY A 697 -33.92 -4.10 1.01
C GLY A 697 -32.72 -4.91 0.52
N VAL A 698 -31.75 -4.26 -0.14
CA VAL A 698 -30.54 -4.90 -0.66
C VAL A 698 -29.57 -5.29 0.46
N ILE A 699 -29.47 -4.44 1.47
CA ILE A 699 -28.63 -4.67 2.65
C ILE A 699 -29.48 -4.56 3.91
N GLU A 700 -29.07 -5.27 4.97
CA GLU A 700 -29.76 -5.24 6.26
C GLU A 700 -29.70 -3.84 6.91
N SER A 701 -30.76 -3.51 7.64
CA SER A 701 -30.95 -2.21 8.32
C SER A 701 -29.91 -1.96 9.39
#